data_AF-A0A3E0NSG3-F1
#
_entry.id   AF-A0A3E0NSG3-F1
#
_cell.length_a   1.000
_cell.length_b   1.000
_cell.length_c   1.000
_cell.angle_alpha   90.00
_cell.angle_beta   90.00
_cell.angle_gamma   90.00
#
_symmetry.space_group_name_H-M   'P 1'
#
loop_
_entity.id
_entity.type
_entity.pdbx_description
1 polymer ?
#
loop_
_entity_poly.entity_id
_entity_poly.type
_entity_poly.pdbx_seq_one_letter_code
_entity_poly.pdbx_strand_id
1 'polypeptide(L)'
;MGEFRVQPLRTAADRRRCTEAVLRDLDALEQMLELGMIEDRRMHCGMEQEMFLVQEDGRPAAVGPELLELIDDPRLVSELARFNLEANLDPQPLGAGFLEGFESQLRELLRIADTAARELGARVLLVGSLPSLEPADLDRANMSPEPRYAALDAALLEERGSALRLSIHGWDRYEATHDSVMPEAANTSLQLHLQVAPDDFARAYNWAQTLSAPLLAAATNSPFFCGRRLWHESRVAIFENATDGRSRDERARGLEPRVGLGGAWLRGGVVELLRQQVARYRPLLWRDDFEDPFAALEAGRAPRLEALMLHGGTLWKWNRACYGAAGERPHLRVENRVLPAGPSVVDEMANVAFFFGLMGWAMSSGLCPSAGLEFDDLRHDFARVAREGLDARLHWLDDASGATWRACPADELIVDELIPRAHQGLEGHAVPASTRERLLGVLEERVRSKRTGSVWLLRTASELRGRGRDALLEATRRMQEHQDGGEPVHRWPIGAEREPVDGATPAAATSDLRVRDVMVRDVFTMRSGDAVSLAAALMKWQHIRHVPVIDDAGAVHGTMTARALLAAEQARRDPDAAPPSVDDVMEAAPPEISPDASLLDATERLLDAACGCLVVRRPGGPLLGIVTERDFLPALRALLNERS
;
A
#
# COMPACT_ATOMS: atom_id res chain seq x y z
N MET A 1 -17.94 -1.61 6.20
CA MET A 1 -18.04 -0.12 6.23
C MET A 1 -18.11 0.55 7.60
N GLY A 2 -17.42 1.70 7.70
CA GLY A 2 -17.49 2.62 8.85
C GLY A 2 -18.63 3.64 8.73
N GLU A 3 -19.16 4.06 9.88
CA GLU A 3 -20.23 5.08 9.95
C GLU A 3 -19.75 6.46 9.49
N PHE A 4 -20.45 7.09 8.53
CA PHE A 4 -20.07 8.39 7.97
C PHE A 4 -20.53 9.59 8.81
N ARG A 5 -21.56 9.42 9.65
CA ARG A 5 -22.06 10.47 10.54
C ARG A 5 -21.33 10.46 11.89
N VAL A 6 -20.17 11.10 11.96
CA VAL A 6 -19.31 11.09 13.16
C VAL A 6 -18.75 12.48 13.46
N GLN A 7 -18.34 12.68 14.71
CA GLN A 7 -17.65 13.88 15.19
C GLN A 7 -16.41 13.51 16.02
N PRO A 8 -15.36 14.35 16.03
CA PRO A 8 -14.21 14.14 16.92
C PRO A 8 -14.60 14.43 18.38
N LEU A 9 -13.94 13.73 19.32
CA LEU A 9 -14.17 13.87 20.76
C LEU A 9 -13.49 15.11 21.35
N ARG A 10 -14.23 16.22 21.48
CA ARG A 10 -13.68 17.53 21.86
C ARG A 10 -13.48 17.72 23.36
N THR A 11 -14.37 17.18 24.20
CA THR A 11 -14.30 17.41 25.66
C THR A 11 -14.07 16.12 26.45
N ALA A 12 -13.60 16.27 27.69
CA ALA A 12 -13.50 15.14 28.62
C ALA A 12 -14.88 14.53 28.96
N ALA A 13 -15.95 15.31 28.87
CA ALA A 13 -17.31 14.79 29.07
C ALA A 13 -17.75 13.91 27.90
N ASP A 14 -17.44 14.31 26.66
CA ASP A 14 -17.75 13.52 25.46
C ASP A 14 -17.01 12.18 25.51
N ARG A 15 -15.73 12.22 25.90
CA ARG A 15 -14.92 11.00 26.07
C ARG A 15 -15.52 10.03 27.09
N ARG A 16 -15.98 10.54 28.25
CA ARG A 16 -16.63 9.68 29.27
C ARG A 16 -17.92 9.06 28.75
N ARG A 17 -18.81 9.85 28.11
CA ARG A 17 -20.04 9.32 27.51
C ARG A 17 -19.76 8.28 26.44
N CYS A 18 -18.73 8.50 25.62
CA CYS A 18 -18.27 7.53 24.63
C CYS A 18 -17.78 6.23 25.24
N THR A 19 -16.92 6.30 26.25
CA THR A 19 -16.47 5.10 26.95
C THR A 19 -17.64 4.37 27.59
N GLU A 20 -18.56 5.07 28.25
CA GLU A 20 -19.75 4.46 28.86
C GLU A 20 -20.64 3.76 27.83
N ALA A 21 -20.89 4.37 26.67
CA ALA A 21 -21.68 3.76 25.60
C ALA A 21 -21.01 2.48 25.05
N VAL A 22 -19.68 2.52 24.81
CA VAL A 22 -18.91 1.35 24.35
C VAL A 22 -18.98 0.21 25.37
N LEU A 23 -18.89 0.51 26.67
CA LEU A 23 -18.99 -0.50 27.73
C LEU A 23 -20.39 -1.11 27.80
N ARG A 24 -21.45 -0.30 27.67
CA ARG A 24 -22.83 -0.79 27.64
C ARG A 24 -23.08 -1.72 26.45
N ASP A 25 -22.58 -1.36 25.27
CA ASP A 25 -22.68 -2.22 24.08
C ASP A 25 -21.93 -3.55 24.29
N LEU A 26 -20.76 -3.51 24.92
CA LEU A 26 -19.98 -4.71 25.22
C LEU A 26 -20.68 -5.64 26.22
N ASP A 27 -21.29 -5.08 27.27
CA ASP A 27 -22.08 -5.85 28.25
C ASP A 27 -23.33 -6.44 27.59
N ALA A 28 -23.99 -5.69 26.70
CA ALA A 28 -25.13 -6.19 25.93
C ALA A 28 -24.73 -7.34 24.98
N LEU A 29 -23.56 -7.25 24.33
CA LEU A 29 -23.03 -8.35 23.51
C LEU A 29 -22.80 -9.62 24.34
N GLU A 30 -22.26 -9.49 25.56
CA GLU A 30 -22.09 -10.63 26.47
C GLU A 30 -23.44 -11.27 26.83
N GLN A 31 -24.45 -10.45 27.17
CA GLN A 31 -25.81 -10.94 27.43
C GLN A 31 -26.44 -11.62 26.20
N MET A 32 -26.22 -11.09 24.99
CA MET A 32 -26.69 -11.73 23.75
C MET A 32 -26.09 -13.12 23.53
N LEU A 33 -24.81 -13.29 23.89
CA LEU A 33 -24.13 -14.58 23.79
C LEU A 33 -24.70 -15.58 24.80
N GLU A 34 -24.95 -15.16 26.05
CA GLU A 34 -25.59 -15.99 27.07
C GLU A 34 -27.01 -16.40 26.70
N LEU A 35 -27.75 -15.50 26.02
CA LEU A 35 -29.11 -15.75 25.53
C LEU A 35 -29.15 -16.54 24.21
N GLY A 36 -28.00 -16.88 23.62
CA GLY A 36 -27.93 -17.61 22.35
C GLY A 36 -28.55 -16.84 21.18
N MET A 37 -28.46 -15.50 21.17
CA MET A 37 -29.08 -14.66 20.13
C MET A 37 -28.30 -14.64 18.82
N ILE A 38 -27.01 -14.95 18.84
CA ILE A 38 -26.11 -14.93 17.68
C ILE A 38 -26.32 -16.15 16.77
N GLU A 39 -26.26 -15.95 15.46
CA GLU A 39 -26.31 -17.00 14.44
C GLU A 39 -25.10 -17.94 14.52
N ASP A 40 -25.39 -19.25 14.56
CA ASP A 40 -24.43 -20.32 14.79
C ASP A 40 -24.50 -21.46 13.75
N ARG A 41 -25.43 -21.41 12.79
CA ARG A 41 -25.69 -22.51 11.83
C ARG A 41 -25.39 -22.12 10.40
N ARG A 42 -25.91 -20.99 9.93
CA ARG A 42 -25.80 -20.55 8.53
C ARG A 42 -24.65 -19.59 8.37
N MET A 43 -23.49 -20.11 8.00
CA MET A 43 -22.30 -19.29 7.76
C MET A 43 -22.34 -18.66 6.38
N HIS A 44 -22.14 -17.36 6.33
CA HIS A 44 -21.90 -16.60 5.11
C HIS A 44 -20.45 -16.12 5.06
N CYS A 45 -20.01 -15.79 3.86
CA CYS A 45 -18.79 -15.04 3.61
C CYS A 45 -19.13 -13.70 2.96
N GLY A 46 -18.20 -12.75 3.06
CA GLY A 46 -18.29 -11.45 2.40
C GLY A 46 -16.94 -11.04 1.81
N MET A 47 -16.97 -10.06 0.92
CA MET A 47 -15.79 -9.54 0.24
C MET A 47 -15.92 -8.03 0.02
N GLU A 48 -14.89 -7.27 0.38
CA GLU A 48 -14.76 -5.83 0.09
C GLU A 48 -13.53 -5.66 -0.81
N GLN A 49 -13.64 -4.81 -1.84
CA GLN A 49 -12.59 -4.54 -2.82
C GLN A 49 -12.31 -3.04 -2.88
N GLU A 50 -11.11 -2.63 -2.48
CA GLU A 50 -10.62 -1.27 -2.73
C GLU A 50 -9.88 -1.19 -4.06
N MET A 51 -9.91 -0.03 -4.71
CA MET A 51 -9.29 0.17 -6.01
C MET A 51 -8.78 1.60 -6.18
N PHE A 52 -7.80 1.78 -7.07
CA PHE A 52 -7.31 3.09 -7.49
C PHE A 52 -8.03 3.57 -8.74
N LEU A 53 -8.25 4.87 -8.82
CA LEU A 53 -8.59 5.59 -10.04
C LEU A 53 -7.31 6.20 -10.61
N VAL A 54 -7.02 5.91 -11.88
CA VAL A 54 -5.82 6.39 -12.56
C VAL A 54 -6.15 7.03 -13.91
N GLN A 55 -5.36 8.02 -14.29
CA GLN A 55 -5.38 8.66 -15.60
C GLN A 55 -4.74 7.72 -16.65
N GLU A 56 -4.93 8.04 -17.93
CA GLU A 56 -4.35 7.27 -19.04
C GLU A 56 -2.81 7.18 -18.99
N ASP A 57 -2.15 8.20 -18.45
CA ASP A 57 -0.69 8.21 -18.25
C ASP A 57 -0.22 7.49 -16.97
N GLY A 58 -1.15 6.91 -16.21
CA GLY A 58 -0.89 6.17 -14.98
C GLY A 58 -0.82 7.01 -13.71
N ARG A 59 -0.99 8.34 -13.75
CA ARG A 59 -1.11 9.17 -12.52
C ARG A 59 -2.41 8.90 -11.77
N PRO A 60 -2.49 9.15 -10.45
CA PRO A 60 -3.77 9.10 -9.75
C PRO A 60 -4.80 10.08 -10.34
N ALA A 61 -6.06 9.68 -10.37
CA ALA A 61 -7.18 10.50 -10.83
C ALA A 61 -8.11 10.83 -9.65
N ALA A 62 -8.04 12.08 -9.16
CA ALA A 62 -8.84 12.55 -8.02
C ALA A 62 -10.29 12.89 -8.40
N VAL A 63 -11.03 11.90 -8.91
CA VAL A 63 -12.39 12.05 -9.48
C VAL A 63 -13.44 11.17 -8.79
N GLY A 64 -13.12 10.57 -7.64
CA GLY A 64 -13.96 9.63 -6.91
C GLY A 64 -15.34 10.17 -6.53
N PRO A 65 -15.45 11.36 -5.90
CA PRO A 65 -16.76 11.96 -5.60
C PRO A 65 -17.61 12.18 -6.86
N GLU A 66 -17.01 12.73 -7.92
CA GLU A 66 -17.66 12.98 -9.20
C GLU A 66 -18.09 11.67 -9.89
N LEU A 67 -17.28 10.62 -9.76
CA LEU A 67 -17.60 9.29 -10.27
C LEU A 67 -18.79 8.66 -9.55
N LEU A 68 -18.85 8.80 -8.22
CA LEU A 68 -19.96 8.24 -7.42
C LEU A 68 -21.30 8.93 -7.73
N GLU A 69 -21.29 10.19 -8.19
CA GLU A 69 -22.51 10.85 -8.68
C GLU A 69 -23.06 10.23 -9.98
N LEU A 70 -22.22 9.52 -10.75
CA LEU A 70 -22.60 8.82 -11.99
C LEU A 70 -23.09 7.39 -11.74
N ILE A 71 -22.90 6.85 -10.53
CA ILE A 71 -23.17 5.45 -10.20
C ILE A 71 -24.38 5.34 -9.27
N ASP A 72 -25.44 4.68 -9.73
CA ASP A 72 -26.61 4.31 -8.92
C ASP A 72 -26.48 2.87 -8.39
N ASP A 73 -25.35 2.55 -7.75
CA ASP A 73 -25.12 1.27 -7.08
C ASP A 73 -24.53 1.52 -5.68
N PRO A 74 -25.28 1.26 -4.60
CA PRO A 74 -24.85 1.58 -3.23
C PRO A 74 -23.69 0.69 -2.74
N ARG A 75 -23.31 -0.35 -3.49
CA ARG A 75 -22.15 -1.19 -3.19
C ARG A 75 -20.83 -0.46 -3.45
N LEU A 76 -20.83 0.59 -4.28
CA LEU A 76 -19.66 1.42 -4.54
C LEU A 76 -19.69 2.67 -3.66
N VAL A 77 -18.61 2.90 -2.91
CA VAL A 77 -18.51 3.95 -1.90
C VAL A 77 -17.16 4.66 -1.96
N SER A 78 -17.08 5.83 -1.33
CA SER A 78 -15.85 6.61 -1.20
C SER A 78 -14.84 5.91 -0.28
N GLU A 79 -13.56 6.12 -0.54
CA GLU A 79 -12.46 5.84 0.39
C GLU A 79 -11.73 7.12 0.83
N LEU A 80 -10.70 7.03 1.67
CA LEU A 80 -10.00 8.18 2.28
C LEU A 80 -9.62 9.27 1.26
N ALA A 81 -9.13 8.89 0.08
CA ALA A 81 -8.77 9.82 -0.96
C ALA A 81 -9.70 9.77 -2.17
N ARG A 82 -9.79 10.91 -2.86
CA ARG A 82 -10.58 11.10 -4.07
C ARG A 82 -10.12 10.24 -5.25
N PHE A 83 -8.99 9.55 -5.15
CA PHE A 83 -8.49 8.60 -6.15
C PHE A 83 -8.66 7.14 -5.72
N ASN A 84 -9.40 6.87 -4.64
CA ASN A 84 -9.76 5.54 -4.20
C ASN A 84 -11.27 5.34 -4.21
N LEU A 85 -11.68 4.10 -4.44
CA LEU A 85 -13.05 3.63 -4.29
C LEU A 85 -13.04 2.29 -3.56
N GLU A 86 -14.15 1.97 -2.90
CA GLU A 86 -14.40 0.64 -2.36
C GLU A 86 -15.69 0.06 -2.92
N ALA A 87 -15.67 -1.24 -3.24
CA ALA A 87 -16.82 -2.03 -3.62
C ALA A 87 -17.13 -3.07 -2.53
N ASN A 88 -18.34 -3.03 -1.99
CA ASN A 88 -18.86 -3.94 -0.98
C ASN A 88 -19.73 -5.01 -1.64
N LEU A 89 -19.23 -6.23 -1.79
CA LEU A 89 -19.98 -7.30 -2.43
C LEU A 89 -21.06 -7.87 -1.50
N ASP A 90 -22.14 -8.37 -2.11
CA ASP A 90 -23.23 -9.01 -1.41
C ASP A 90 -22.77 -10.33 -0.75
N PRO A 91 -23.10 -10.56 0.54
CA PRO A 91 -22.72 -11.77 1.24
C PRO A 91 -23.18 -13.05 0.53
N GLN A 92 -22.32 -14.06 0.50
CA GLN A 92 -22.59 -15.35 -0.11
C GLN A 92 -22.74 -16.44 0.96
N PRO A 93 -23.71 -17.37 0.85
CA PRO A 93 -23.72 -18.56 1.68
C PRO A 93 -22.45 -19.37 1.47
N LEU A 94 -21.77 -19.78 2.54
CA LEU A 94 -20.57 -20.60 2.43
C LEU A 94 -20.94 -22.01 1.94
N GLY A 95 -20.63 -22.33 0.69
CA GLY A 95 -21.05 -23.57 0.04
C GLY A 95 -20.53 -23.73 -1.40
N ALA A 96 -21.23 -24.50 -2.23
CA ALA A 96 -20.68 -24.89 -3.53
C ALA A 96 -20.41 -23.73 -4.52
N GLY A 97 -21.16 -22.62 -4.44
CA GLY A 97 -21.15 -21.56 -5.46
C GLY A 97 -20.66 -20.18 -5.02
N PHE A 98 -20.09 -20.05 -3.80
CA PHE A 98 -19.75 -18.71 -3.28
C PHE A 98 -18.59 -18.07 -4.05
N LEU A 99 -17.64 -18.85 -4.57
CA LEU A 99 -16.50 -18.34 -5.33
C LEU A 99 -16.95 -17.79 -6.67
N GLU A 100 -17.83 -18.49 -7.38
CA GLU A 100 -18.44 -18.02 -8.63
C GLU A 100 -19.30 -16.77 -8.39
N GLY A 101 -20.05 -16.75 -7.28
CA GLY A 101 -20.83 -15.58 -6.87
C GLY A 101 -19.96 -14.34 -6.64
N PHE A 102 -18.85 -14.48 -5.92
CA PHE A 102 -17.89 -13.39 -5.72
C PHE A 102 -17.20 -12.98 -7.02
N GLU A 103 -16.73 -13.92 -7.84
CA GLU A 103 -16.08 -13.59 -9.11
C GLU A 103 -17.03 -12.82 -10.05
N SER A 104 -18.30 -13.22 -10.12
CA SER A 104 -19.31 -12.55 -10.94
C SER A 104 -19.57 -11.11 -10.46
N GLN A 105 -19.78 -10.92 -9.16
CA GLN A 105 -20.05 -9.60 -8.58
C GLN A 105 -18.83 -8.67 -8.66
N LEU A 106 -17.63 -9.18 -8.42
CA LEU A 106 -16.41 -8.40 -8.54
C LEU A 106 -16.24 -7.88 -9.97
N ARG A 107 -16.41 -8.74 -10.99
CA ARG A 107 -16.36 -8.33 -12.39
C ARG A 107 -17.45 -7.32 -12.74
N GLU A 108 -18.66 -7.49 -12.20
CA GLU A 108 -19.76 -6.56 -12.39
C GLU A 108 -19.42 -5.17 -11.83
N LEU A 109 -19.01 -5.10 -10.56
CA LEU A 109 -18.73 -3.84 -9.86
C LEU A 109 -17.53 -3.11 -10.48
N LEU A 110 -16.47 -3.84 -10.84
CA LEU A 110 -15.33 -3.25 -11.55
C LEU A 110 -15.75 -2.70 -12.91
N ARG A 111 -16.63 -3.39 -13.65
CA ARG A 111 -17.14 -2.89 -14.93
C ARG A 111 -18.00 -1.63 -14.73
N ILE A 112 -18.84 -1.57 -13.70
CA ILE A 112 -19.64 -0.38 -13.38
C ILE A 112 -18.71 0.81 -13.07
N ALA A 113 -17.76 0.62 -12.14
CA ALA A 113 -16.79 1.64 -11.75
C ALA A 113 -15.92 2.11 -12.94
N ASP A 114 -15.37 1.19 -13.74
CA ASP A 114 -14.51 1.51 -14.87
C ASP A 114 -15.27 2.12 -16.06
N THR A 115 -16.59 1.87 -16.18
CA THR A 115 -17.43 2.58 -17.16
C THR A 115 -17.60 4.04 -16.77
N ALA A 116 -17.97 4.31 -15.51
CA ALA A 116 -18.11 5.68 -15.01
C ALA A 116 -16.77 6.43 -14.99
N ALA A 117 -15.68 5.75 -14.62
CA ALA A 117 -14.34 6.33 -14.62
C ALA A 117 -13.93 6.84 -16.02
N ARG A 118 -14.24 6.07 -17.08
CA ARG A 118 -13.93 6.48 -18.46
C ARG A 118 -14.62 7.76 -18.89
N GLU A 119 -15.84 8.02 -18.40
CA GLU A 119 -16.55 9.30 -18.68
C GLU A 119 -15.81 10.51 -18.10
N LEU A 120 -14.99 10.30 -17.08
CA LEU A 120 -14.20 11.30 -16.38
C LEU A 120 -12.70 11.27 -16.76
N GLY A 121 -12.33 10.54 -17.82
CA GLY A 121 -10.94 10.42 -18.27
C GLY A 121 -10.05 9.60 -17.33
N ALA A 122 -10.66 8.74 -16.52
CA ALA A 122 -9.99 7.86 -15.57
C ALA A 122 -10.28 6.38 -15.88
N ARG A 123 -9.57 5.50 -15.18
CA ARG A 123 -9.66 4.04 -15.28
C ARG A 123 -9.48 3.41 -13.90
N VAL A 124 -10.03 2.21 -13.71
CA VAL A 124 -9.86 1.44 -12.47
C VAL A 124 -8.59 0.60 -12.52
N LEU A 125 -7.81 0.60 -11.43
CA LEU A 125 -6.61 -0.22 -11.26
C LEU A 125 -6.61 -0.92 -9.90
N LEU A 126 -6.36 -2.23 -9.93
CA LEU A 126 -6.22 -3.09 -8.75
C LEU A 126 -4.75 -3.24 -8.40
N VAL A 127 -4.29 -2.50 -7.39
CA VAL A 127 -2.91 -2.57 -6.93
C VAL A 127 -2.79 -2.19 -5.47
N GLY A 128 -2.04 -2.97 -4.68
CA GLY A 128 -1.91 -2.72 -3.24
C GLY A 128 -1.37 -1.33 -2.92
N SER A 129 -0.35 -0.86 -3.65
CA SER A 129 0.05 0.55 -3.60
C SER A 129 0.35 1.08 -4.99
N LEU A 130 -0.23 2.22 -5.33
CA LEU A 130 -0.08 2.82 -6.65
C LEU A 130 1.39 3.21 -6.90
N PRO A 131 2.09 2.59 -7.88
CA PRO A 131 3.53 2.81 -8.06
C PRO A 131 3.87 4.24 -8.51
N SER A 132 2.97 4.85 -9.27
CA SER A 132 3.09 6.20 -9.83
C SER A 132 2.75 7.34 -8.88
N LEU A 133 2.28 7.01 -7.66
CA LEU A 133 1.92 7.99 -6.64
C LEU A 133 3.11 8.87 -6.26
N GLU A 134 2.90 10.18 -6.12
CA GLU A 134 3.88 11.16 -5.66
C GLU A 134 3.50 11.76 -4.30
N PRO A 135 4.45 12.35 -3.55
CA PRO A 135 4.13 13.01 -2.29
C PRO A 135 3.06 14.10 -2.39
N ALA A 136 2.98 14.81 -3.53
CA ALA A 136 1.99 15.87 -3.74
C ALA A 136 0.56 15.31 -3.90
N ASP A 137 0.41 14.05 -4.32
CA ASP A 137 -0.90 13.41 -4.40
C ASP A 137 -1.47 13.12 -3.00
N LEU A 138 -0.61 13.06 -1.98
CA LEU A 138 -0.95 12.82 -0.59
C LEU A 138 -1.29 14.09 0.19
N ASP A 139 -1.51 15.22 -0.51
CA ASP A 139 -1.98 16.43 0.13
C ASP A 139 -3.43 16.28 0.63
N ARG A 140 -3.75 16.94 1.75
CA ARG A 140 -5.11 16.94 2.34
C ARG A 140 -6.20 17.40 1.36
N ALA A 141 -5.85 18.15 0.32
CA ALA A 141 -6.77 18.57 -0.73
C ALA A 141 -7.34 17.41 -1.57
N ASN A 142 -6.65 16.26 -1.57
CA ASN A 142 -7.11 15.03 -2.21
C ASN A 142 -7.89 14.10 -1.26
N MET A 143 -8.12 14.50 -0.01
CA MET A 143 -9.01 13.77 0.90
C MET A 143 -10.45 13.84 0.39
N SER A 144 -11.18 12.74 0.50
CA SER A 144 -12.59 12.69 0.14
C SER A 144 -13.42 13.59 1.07
N PRO A 145 -14.52 14.20 0.57
CA PRO A 145 -15.23 15.28 1.26
C PRO A 145 -16.05 14.81 2.47
N GLU A 146 -16.20 13.50 2.69
CA GLU A 146 -17.01 12.95 3.77
C GLU A 146 -16.46 13.39 5.14
N PRO A 147 -17.32 13.92 6.04
CA PRO A 147 -16.88 14.45 7.35
C PRO A 147 -16.08 13.47 8.21
N ARG A 148 -16.32 12.16 8.01
CA ARG A 148 -15.63 11.08 8.71
C ARG A 148 -14.12 11.16 8.56
N TYR A 149 -13.60 11.39 7.36
CA TYR A 149 -12.16 11.37 7.09
C TYR A 149 -11.46 12.55 7.76
N ALA A 150 -12.04 13.75 7.65
CA ALA A 150 -11.54 14.94 8.35
C ALA A 150 -11.59 14.79 9.89
N ALA A 151 -12.64 14.16 10.42
CA ALA A 151 -12.76 13.89 11.85
C ALA A 151 -11.69 12.89 12.33
N LEU A 152 -11.42 11.84 11.55
CA LEU A 152 -10.40 10.83 11.84
C LEU A 152 -8.99 11.42 11.79
N ASP A 153 -8.68 12.20 10.75
CA ASP A 153 -7.41 12.92 10.60
C ASP A 153 -7.13 13.80 11.82
N ALA A 154 -8.10 14.63 12.20
CA ALA A 154 -7.98 15.51 13.36
C ALA A 154 -7.76 14.72 14.66
N ALA A 155 -8.52 13.65 14.87
CA ALA A 155 -8.42 12.85 16.09
C ALA A 155 -7.07 12.13 16.23
N LEU A 156 -6.53 11.57 15.14
CA LEU A 156 -5.23 10.90 15.15
C LEU A 156 -4.07 11.88 15.34
N LEU A 157 -4.11 13.05 14.69
CA LEU A 157 -3.10 14.09 14.89
C LEU A 157 -3.13 14.67 16.30
N GLU A 158 -4.32 14.84 16.89
CA GLU A 158 -4.48 15.24 18.29
C GLU A 158 -3.90 14.18 19.25
N GLU A 159 -4.19 12.90 19.04
CA GLU A 159 -3.64 11.78 19.82
C GLU A 159 -2.10 11.77 19.77
N ARG A 160 -1.52 12.04 18.58
CA ARG A 160 -0.07 12.07 18.35
C ARG A 160 0.62 13.27 18.97
N GLY A 161 -0.03 14.43 19.00
CA GLY A 161 0.50 15.69 19.50
C GLY A 161 1.71 16.26 18.71
N SER A 162 2.00 15.72 17.52
CA SER A 162 3.11 16.16 16.65
C SER A 162 2.87 15.75 15.20
N ALA A 163 3.66 16.30 14.27
CA ALA A 163 3.54 15.99 12.85
C ALA A 163 3.79 14.50 12.53
N LEU A 164 3.18 14.01 11.44
CA LEU A 164 3.22 12.62 11.03
C LEU A 164 4.53 12.29 10.32
N ARG A 165 5.57 11.91 11.06
CA ARG A 165 6.81 11.35 10.47
C ARG A 165 6.63 9.89 10.04
N LEU A 166 6.84 9.63 8.75
CA LEU A 166 6.97 8.30 8.16
C LEU A 166 8.46 8.01 7.92
N SER A 167 8.90 6.82 8.33
CA SER A 167 10.26 6.31 8.05
C SER A 167 10.18 4.83 7.69
N ILE A 168 10.36 4.52 6.41
CA ILE A 168 10.30 3.15 5.91
C ILE A 168 11.63 2.82 5.24
N HIS A 169 12.21 1.71 5.67
CA HIS A 169 13.49 1.20 5.18
C HIS A 169 13.25 -0.09 4.41
N GLY A 170 13.44 -0.04 3.09
CA GLY A 170 13.38 -1.19 2.19
C GLY A 170 14.62 -1.24 1.31
N TRP A 171 14.47 -1.58 0.02
CA TRP A 171 15.58 -1.46 -0.94
C TRP A 171 16.07 -0.01 -1.07
N ASP A 172 15.13 0.92 -1.12
CA ASP A 172 15.34 2.35 -0.97
C ASP A 172 14.84 2.80 0.42
N ARG A 173 15.07 4.07 0.75
CA ARG A 173 14.58 4.69 1.99
C ARG A 173 13.53 5.75 1.67
N TYR A 174 12.42 5.72 2.40
CA TYR A 174 11.45 6.81 2.42
C TYR A 174 11.42 7.45 3.80
N GLU A 175 11.71 8.75 3.86
CA GLU A 175 11.53 9.57 5.05
C GLU A 175 10.84 10.87 4.69
N ALA A 176 9.70 11.13 5.29
CA ALA A 176 8.99 12.38 5.13
C ALA A 176 8.16 12.71 6.37
N THR A 177 7.84 13.98 6.51
CA THR A 177 6.85 14.46 7.48
C THR A 177 5.62 14.89 6.71
N HIS A 178 4.48 14.38 7.13
CA HIS A 178 3.17 14.71 6.60
C HIS A 178 2.36 15.45 7.67
N ASP A 179 1.41 16.25 7.24
CA ASP A 179 0.52 17.04 8.11
C ASP A 179 -0.89 16.44 8.21
N SER A 180 -1.10 15.27 7.60
CA SER A 180 -2.36 14.54 7.60
C SER A 180 -2.13 13.04 7.49
N VAL A 181 -3.17 12.26 7.72
CA VAL A 181 -3.19 10.79 7.59
C VAL A 181 -3.22 10.29 6.15
N MET A 182 -3.24 11.20 5.17
CA MET A 182 -3.31 10.89 3.73
C MET A 182 -2.32 9.84 3.20
N PRO A 183 -1.09 9.65 3.76
CA PRO A 183 -0.25 8.54 3.33
C PRO A 183 -0.91 7.16 3.43
N GLU A 184 -1.95 7.01 4.25
CA GLU A 184 -2.76 5.79 4.33
C GLU A 184 -3.54 5.51 3.04
N ALA A 185 -3.95 6.53 2.28
CA ALA A 185 -4.64 6.39 1.00
C ALA A 185 -3.76 5.79 -0.12
N ALA A 186 -2.46 5.60 0.13
CA ALA A 186 -1.61 4.85 -0.77
C ALA A 186 -1.84 3.34 -0.72
N ASN A 187 -2.77 2.86 0.13
CA ASN A 187 -3.07 1.46 0.32
C ASN A 187 -4.45 1.13 -0.28
N THR A 188 -4.55 0.06 -1.07
CA THR A 188 -5.82 -0.61 -1.34
C THR A 188 -5.73 -2.11 -1.05
N SER A 189 -6.84 -2.71 -0.67
CA SER A 189 -6.92 -4.07 -0.15
C SER A 189 -8.09 -4.86 -0.72
N LEU A 190 -7.94 -6.18 -0.66
CA LEU A 190 -9.02 -7.14 -0.79
C LEU A 190 -9.33 -7.66 0.63
N GLN A 191 -10.52 -7.40 1.14
CA GLN A 191 -10.90 -7.79 2.50
C GLN A 191 -11.91 -8.93 2.47
N LEU A 192 -11.69 -9.96 3.29
CA LEU A 192 -12.51 -11.18 3.29
C LEU A 192 -13.18 -11.35 4.65
N HIS A 193 -14.49 -11.57 4.64
CA HIS A 193 -15.26 -11.78 5.87
C HIS A 193 -15.67 -13.24 5.97
N LEU A 194 -15.36 -13.88 7.08
CA LEU A 194 -15.85 -15.21 7.41
C LEU A 194 -16.75 -15.14 8.65
N GLN A 195 -18.02 -15.50 8.49
CA GLN A 195 -18.90 -15.69 9.63
C GLN A 195 -18.49 -16.90 10.45
N VAL A 196 -18.51 -16.76 11.76
CA VAL A 196 -18.03 -17.75 12.71
C VAL A 196 -19.03 -17.93 13.85
N ALA A 197 -19.25 -19.17 14.27
CA ALA A 197 -20.03 -19.45 15.46
C ALA A 197 -19.33 -18.87 16.70
N PRO A 198 -20.08 -18.39 17.71
CA PRO A 198 -19.48 -17.87 18.94
C PRO A 198 -18.47 -18.80 19.61
N ASP A 199 -18.80 -20.09 19.72
CA ASP A 199 -17.96 -21.11 20.38
C ASP A 199 -16.66 -21.39 19.61
N ASP A 200 -16.65 -21.10 18.31
CA ASP A 200 -15.51 -21.31 17.42
C ASP A 200 -14.66 -20.05 17.24
N PHE A 201 -15.10 -18.90 17.75
CA PHE A 201 -14.52 -17.60 17.44
C PHE A 201 -13.01 -17.55 17.75
N ALA A 202 -12.61 -18.03 18.94
CA ALA A 202 -11.21 -18.05 19.38
C ALA A 202 -10.31 -18.79 18.40
N ARG A 203 -10.76 -19.98 18.01
CA ARG A 203 -10.05 -20.90 17.12
C ARG A 203 -9.96 -20.33 15.72
N ALA A 204 -11.07 -19.84 15.18
CA ALA A 204 -11.10 -19.22 13.85
C ALA A 204 -10.22 -17.96 13.79
N TYR A 205 -10.28 -17.11 14.82
CA TYR A 205 -9.45 -15.91 14.90
C TYR A 205 -7.96 -16.27 14.95
N ASN A 206 -7.56 -17.20 15.82
CA ASN A 206 -6.15 -17.62 15.92
C ASN A 206 -5.65 -18.25 14.61
N TRP A 207 -6.47 -19.06 13.92
CA TRP A 207 -6.10 -19.59 12.60
C TRP A 207 -5.98 -18.49 11.55
N ALA A 208 -6.89 -17.52 11.51
CA ALA A 208 -6.77 -16.38 10.60
C ALA A 208 -5.45 -15.60 10.84
N GLN A 209 -5.02 -15.48 12.10
CA GLN A 209 -3.71 -14.92 12.43
C GLN A 209 -2.57 -15.79 11.88
N THR A 210 -2.57 -17.09 12.16
CA THR A 210 -1.54 -18.03 11.68
C THR A 210 -1.39 -18.03 10.16
N LEU A 211 -2.50 -17.93 9.44
CA LEU A 211 -2.52 -17.97 7.98
C LEU A 211 -2.16 -16.62 7.35
N SER A 212 -2.06 -15.53 8.11
CA SER A 212 -1.82 -14.19 7.57
C SER A 212 -0.49 -14.08 6.79
N ALA A 213 0.57 -14.71 7.29
CA ALA A 213 1.89 -14.68 6.64
C ALA A 213 1.93 -15.45 5.30
N PRO A 214 1.52 -16.73 5.20
CA PRO A 214 1.52 -17.43 3.92
C PRO A 214 0.53 -16.83 2.90
N LEU A 215 -0.63 -16.31 3.35
CA LEU A 215 -1.56 -15.57 2.48
C LEU A 215 -0.89 -14.35 1.87
N LEU A 216 -0.22 -13.53 2.68
CA LEU A 216 0.44 -12.32 2.22
C LEU A 216 1.61 -12.65 1.27
N ALA A 217 2.37 -13.71 1.54
CA ALA A 217 3.52 -14.08 0.73
C ALA A 217 3.11 -14.40 -0.71
N ALA A 218 2.02 -15.16 -0.87
CA ALA A 218 1.47 -15.50 -2.16
C ALA A 218 0.87 -14.31 -2.92
N ALA A 219 0.49 -13.23 -2.22
CA ALA A 219 -0.33 -12.16 -2.76
C ALA A 219 0.36 -10.79 -2.88
N THR A 220 1.62 -10.64 -2.45
CA THR A 220 2.31 -9.33 -2.41
C THR A 220 2.12 -8.50 -3.70
N ASN A 221 1.65 -7.26 -3.56
CA ASN A 221 1.34 -6.38 -4.70
C ASN A 221 1.54 -4.87 -4.42
N SER A 222 2.46 -4.50 -3.53
CA SER A 222 2.69 -3.10 -3.14
C SER A 222 4.18 -2.75 -2.96
N PRO A 223 5.04 -2.87 -3.99
CA PRO A 223 6.49 -2.72 -3.81
C PRO A 223 7.01 -1.28 -3.80
N PHE A 224 6.18 -0.33 -4.21
CA PHE A 224 6.56 1.08 -4.39
C PHE A 224 5.73 2.00 -3.49
N PHE A 225 6.36 3.09 -3.06
CA PHE A 225 5.68 4.21 -2.40
C PHE A 225 6.42 5.51 -2.72
N CYS A 226 5.72 6.50 -3.28
CA CYS A 226 6.28 7.81 -3.60
C CYS A 226 7.60 7.73 -4.41
N GLY A 227 7.64 6.85 -5.41
CA GLY A 227 8.82 6.64 -6.27
C GLY A 227 9.97 5.84 -5.63
N ARG A 228 9.79 5.26 -4.44
CA ARG A 228 10.81 4.46 -3.74
C ARG A 228 10.43 2.97 -3.75
N ARG A 229 11.40 2.10 -4.03
CA ARG A 229 11.27 0.64 -3.85
C ARG A 229 11.41 0.34 -2.37
N LEU A 230 10.38 -0.18 -1.72
CA LEU A 230 10.41 -0.40 -0.27
C LEU A 230 10.38 -1.89 0.07
N TRP A 231 9.24 -2.43 0.48
CA TRP A 231 9.08 -3.84 0.84
C TRP A 231 8.30 -4.55 -0.27
N HIS A 232 8.32 -5.89 -0.35
CA HIS A 232 7.39 -6.58 -1.26
C HIS A 232 5.93 -6.20 -0.97
N GLU A 233 5.57 -5.97 0.30
CA GLU A 233 4.28 -5.46 0.72
C GLU A 233 4.45 -4.22 1.62
N SER A 234 4.75 -3.08 0.99
CA SER A 234 4.92 -1.79 1.66
C SER A 234 3.67 -1.28 2.38
N ARG A 235 2.45 -1.71 2.00
CA ARG A 235 1.22 -1.30 2.68
C ARG A 235 1.29 -1.52 4.20
N VAL A 236 1.91 -2.63 4.62
CA VAL A 236 2.06 -2.94 6.05
C VAL A 236 2.79 -1.82 6.77
N ALA A 237 3.95 -1.40 6.25
CA ALA A 237 4.74 -0.33 6.84
C ALA A 237 4.08 1.05 6.69
N ILE A 238 3.47 1.33 5.52
CA ILE A 238 2.79 2.60 5.25
C ILE A 238 1.66 2.79 6.26
N PHE A 239 0.76 1.81 6.37
CA PHE A 239 -0.41 1.91 7.24
C PHE A 239 -0.02 2.02 8.72
N GLU A 240 0.92 1.17 9.17
CA GLU A 240 1.43 1.20 10.55
C GLU A 240 2.02 2.57 10.91
N ASN A 241 2.74 3.24 10.00
CA ASN A 241 3.33 4.55 10.28
C ASN A 241 2.32 5.69 10.10
N ALA A 242 1.44 5.60 9.08
CA ALA A 242 0.53 6.68 8.68
C ALA A 242 -0.59 6.94 9.69
N THR A 243 -0.98 5.91 10.44
CA THR A 243 -2.06 6.00 11.45
C THR A 243 -1.55 5.82 12.88
N ASP A 244 -0.23 5.87 13.09
CA ASP A 244 0.34 5.80 14.43
C ASP A 244 0.11 7.08 15.22
N GLY A 245 -1.01 7.11 15.96
CA GLY A 245 -1.36 8.16 16.90
C GLY A 245 -0.51 8.17 18.18
N ARG A 246 0.39 7.21 18.42
CA ARG A 246 1.17 7.17 19.67
C ARG A 246 2.20 8.31 19.72
N SER A 247 2.37 8.87 20.91
CA SER A 247 3.49 9.75 21.25
C SER A 247 4.82 8.98 21.31
N ARG A 248 5.95 9.71 21.37
CA ARG A 248 7.28 9.10 21.52
C ARG A 248 7.40 8.27 22.82
N ASP A 249 6.82 8.76 23.92
CA ASP A 249 6.89 8.10 25.22
C ASP A 249 6.02 6.83 25.25
N GLU A 250 4.85 6.86 24.61
CA GLU A 250 3.98 5.69 24.48
C GLU A 250 4.63 4.59 23.64
N ARG A 251 5.30 4.96 22.54
CA ARG A 251 6.13 4.02 21.77
C ARG A 251 7.25 3.41 22.61
N ALA A 252 7.96 4.23 23.39
CA ALA A 252 9.05 3.77 24.26
C ALA A 252 8.56 2.83 25.38
N ARG A 253 7.32 3.00 25.84
CA ARG A 253 6.65 2.11 26.80
C ARG A 253 6.09 0.83 26.18
N GLY A 254 6.23 0.64 24.87
CA GLY A 254 5.74 -0.55 24.16
C GLY A 254 4.22 -0.61 24.03
N LEU A 255 3.50 0.53 24.06
CA LEU A 255 2.06 0.52 23.79
C LEU A 255 1.82 0.02 22.37
N GLU A 256 0.85 -0.87 22.20
CA GLU A 256 0.53 -1.43 20.89
C GLU A 256 -0.08 -0.37 19.96
N PRO A 257 0.30 -0.35 18.67
CA PRO A 257 -0.35 0.51 17.69
C PRO A 257 -1.79 0.05 17.41
N ARG A 258 -2.60 0.95 16.84
CA ARG A 258 -3.96 0.64 16.37
C ARG A 258 -3.93 -0.37 15.23
N VAL A 259 -2.95 -0.25 14.33
CA VAL A 259 -2.66 -1.20 13.24
C VAL A 259 -1.85 -2.40 13.75
N GLY A 260 -2.12 -3.60 13.23
CA GLY A 260 -1.25 -4.77 13.43
C GLY A 260 -2.01 -6.09 13.61
N LEU A 261 -1.28 -7.20 13.72
CA LEU A 261 -1.88 -8.53 13.93
C LEU A 261 -2.51 -8.68 15.32
N GLY A 262 -1.87 -8.10 16.33
CA GLY A 262 -2.21 -8.28 17.75
C GLY A 262 -0.94 -8.48 18.58
N GLY A 263 -1.11 -8.91 19.82
CA GLY A 263 0.00 -9.15 20.76
C GLY A 263 -0.05 -10.46 21.54
N ALA A 264 -1.09 -11.29 21.36
CA ALA A 264 -1.22 -12.57 22.04
C ALA A 264 -2.23 -13.49 21.34
N TRP A 265 -2.11 -14.79 21.60
CA TRP A 265 -3.15 -15.77 21.27
C TRP A 265 -4.44 -15.50 22.05
N LEU A 266 -5.57 -15.58 21.36
CA LEU A 266 -6.89 -15.47 21.97
C LEU A 266 -7.23 -16.79 22.67
N ARG A 267 -7.64 -16.75 23.95
CA ARG A 267 -7.89 -17.95 24.77
C ARG A 267 -9.38 -18.21 25.00
N GLY A 268 -10.17 -17.16 25.18
CA GLY A 268 -11.61 -17.15 25.26
C GLY A 268 -12.25 -16.66 23.97
N GLY A 269 -13.48 -16.16 24.02
CA GLY A 269 -14.23 -15.75 22.84
C GLY A 269 -14.01 -14.30 22.41
N VAL A 270 -14.90 -13.83 21.53
CA VAL A 270 -14.90 -12.45 21.01
C VAL A 270 -14.92 -11.39 22.10
N VAL A 271 -15.61 -11.63 23.23
CA VAL A 271 -15.70 -10.69 24.35
C VAL A 271 -14.33 -10.43 24.99
N GLU A 272 -13.46 -11.45 25.12
CA GLU A 272 -12.11 -11.25 25.63
C GLU A 272 -11.34 -10.27 24.73
N LEU A 273 -11.37 -10.51 23.41
CA LEU A 273 -10.68 -9.68 22.44
C LEU A 273 -11.18 -8.22 22.49
N LEU A 274 -12.50 -8.02 22.51
CA LEU A 274 -13.09 -6.69 22.56
C LEU A 274 -12.81 -5.97 23.89
N ARG A 275 -12.85 -6.69 25.03
CA ARG A 275 -12.44 -6.14 26.34
C ARG A 275 -10.99 -5.64 26.31
N GLN A 276 -10.08 -6.44 25.74
CA GLN A 276 -8.68 -6.04 25.60
C GLN A 276 -8.53 -4.79 24.73
N GLN A 277 -9.28 -4.69 23.64
CA GLN A 277 -9.25 -3.54 22.75
C GLN A 277 -9.80 -2.27 23.43
N VAL A 278 -10.97 -2.35 24.08
CA VAL A 278 -11.58 -1.23 24.81
C VAL A 278 -10.67 -0.74 25.94
N ALA A 279 -10.00 -1.65 26.65
CA ALA A 279 -9.08 -1.30 27.73
C ALA A 279 -7.79 -0.60 27.24
N ARG A 280 -7.34 -0.90 26.01
CA ARG A 280 -6.07 -0.40 25.46
C ARG A 280 -6.21 0.86 24.63
N TYR A 281 -7.32 0.99 23.89
CA TYR A 281 -7.48 2.04 22.88
C TYR A 281 -8.59 3.00 23.24
N ARG A 282 -8.26 4.28 23.27
CA ARG A 282 -9.25 5.33 23.49
C ARG A 282 -10.15 5.47 22.26
N PRO A 283 -11.45 5.75 22.44
CA PRO A 283 -12.31 6.13 21.32
C PRO A 283 -11.78 7.41 20.65
N LEU A 284 -11.87 7.48 19.32
CA LEU A 284 -11.48 8.67 18.53
C LEU A 284 -12.70 9.44 18.00
N LEU A 285 -13.77 8.72 17.67
CA LEU A 285 -14.97 9.23 17.01
C LEU A 285 -16.19 9.02 17.90
N TRP A 286 -17.19 9.88 17.76
CA TRP A 286 -18.42 9.87 18.56
C TRP A 286 -19.65 10.33 17.76
N ARG A 287 -20.83 9.95 18.26
CA ARG A 287 -22.16 10.36 17.77
C ARG A 287 -23.13 10.45 18.96
N ASP A 288 -24.10 11.36 18.92
CA ASP A 288 -24.97 11.65 20.08
C ASP A 288 -26.23 10.75 20.19
N ASP A 289 -26.56 9.98 19.16
CA ASP A 289 -27.84 9.27 18.99
C ASP A 289 -27.69 7.74 18.97
N PHE A 290 -26.77 7.19 19.77
CA PHE A 290 -26.70 5.74 19.96
C PHE A 290 -27.98 5.20 20.60
N GLU A 291 -28.46 4.06 20.09
CA GLU A 291 -29.55 3.35 20.74
C GLU A 291 -29.15 2.86 22.15
N ASP A 292 -30.14 2.67 23.03
CA ASP A 292 -29.90 1.98 24.29
C ASP A 292 -29.92 0.46 24.05
N PRO A 293 -28.78 -0.25 24.17
CA PRO A 293 -28.73 -1.66 23.81
C PRO A 293 -29.58 -2.53 24.74
N PHE A 294 -29.74 -2.15 26.01
CA PHE A 294 -30.56 -2.92 26.95
C PHE A 294 -32.06 -2.74 26.70
N ALA A 295 -32.49 -1.54 26.28
CA ALA A 295 -33.87 -1.34 25.86
C ALA A 295 -34.21 -2.15 24.59
N ALA A 296 -33.26 -2.32 23.67
CA ALA A 296 -33.43 -3.20 22.51
C ALA A 296 -33.57 -4.68 22.93
N LEU A 297 -32.72 -5.14 23.87
CA LEU A 297 -32.80 -6.50 24.43
C LEU A 297 -34.10 -6.76 25.18
N GLU A 298 -34.56 -5.82 26.02
CA GLU A 298 -35.86 -5.89 26.70
C GLU A 298 -37.03 -6.00 25.72
N ALA A 299 -36.91 -5.33 24.57
CA ALA A 299 -37.87 -5.43 23.47
C ALA A 299 -37.72 -6.71 22.61
N GLY A 300 -36.83 -7.64 22.99
CA GLY A 300 -36.60 -8.91 22.30
C GLY A 300 -35.88 -8.77 20.95
N ARG A 301 -35.18 -7.65 20.71
CA ARG A 301 -34.43 -7.40 19.47
C ARG A 301 -32.93 -7.39 19.74
N ALA A 302 -32.16 -7.78 18.74
CA ALA A 302 -30.71 -7.59 18.76
C ALA A 302 -30.38 -6.09 18.67
N PRO A 303 -29.56 -5.54 19.60
CA PRO A 303 -29.06 -4.18 19.47
C PRO A 303 -28.05 -4.04 18.32
N ARG A 304 -27.89 -2.84 17.78
CA ARG A 304 -26.95 -2.52 16.70
C ARG A 304 -25.50 -2.38 17.19
N LEU A 305 -25.29 -2.17 18.50
CA LEU A 305 -23.98 -2.02 19.15
C LEU A 305 -23.11 -0.92 18.50
N GLU A 306 -23.74 0.21 18.19
CA GLU A 306 -23.18 1.25 17.33
C GLU A 306 -21.93 1.92 17.93
N ALA A 307 -21.86 2.08 19.25
CA ALA A 307 -20.70 2.68 19.91
C ALA A 307 -19.51 1.73 19.88
N LEU A 308 -19.73 0.45 20.17
CA LEU A 308 -18.71 -0.59 20.08
C LEU A 308 -18.19 -0.77 18.65
N MET A 309 -19.09 -0.78 17.66
CA MET A 309 -18.72 -0.86 16.25
C MET A 309 -17.96 0.38 15.77
N LEU A 310 -18.34 1.58 16.22
CA LEU A 310 -17.62 2.81 15.90
C LEU A 310 -16.20 2.81 16.52
N HIS A 311 -16.05 2.34 17.75
CA HIS A 311 -14.75 2.17 18.41
C HIS A 311 -13.87 1.20 17.63
N GLY A 312 -14.37 -0.01 17.35
CA GLY A 312 -13.66 -1.03 16.57
C GLY A 312 -13.32 -0.58 15.15
N GLY A 313 -14.15 0.29 14.55
CA GLY A 313 -13.90 0.93 13.25
C GLY A 313 -12.72 1.90 13.22
N THR A 314 -12.07 2.16 14.37
CA THR A 314 -10.82 2.95 14.49
C THR A 314 -9.62 2.09 14.92
N LEU A 315 -9.78 0.77 14.86
CA LEU A 315 -8.74 -0.23 15.13
C LEU A 315 -8.52 -1.08 13.86
N TRP A 316 -7.42 -0.82 13.16
CA TRP A 316 -7.10 -1.47 11.89
C TRP A 316 -6.29 -2.75 12.10
N LYS A 317 -6.89 -3.74 12.75
CA LYS A 317 -6.26 -5.05 12.94
C LYS A 317 -6.30 -5.85 11.65
N TRP A 318 -5.19 -6.50 11.28
CA TRP A 318 -5.08 -7.31 10.06
C TRP A 318 -6.09 -8.47 10.02
N ASN A 319 -6.48 -8.98 11.19
CA ASN A 319 -7.70 -9.76 11.36
C ASN A 319 -8.56 -9.06 12.42
N ARG A 320 -9.81 -8.73 12.09
CA ARG A 320 -10.70 -7.92 12.93
C ARG A 320 -11.96 -8.69 13.31
N ALA A 321 -12.32 -8.61 14.59
CA ALA A 321 -13.62 -9.06 15.07
C ALA A 321 -14.70 -8.09 14.63
N CYS A 322 -15.74 -8.60 13.98
CA CYS A 322 -16.86 -7.81 13.52
C CYS A 322 -18.17 -8.37 14.05
N TYR A 323 -19.08 -7.47 14.42
CA TYR A 323 -20.46 -7.77 14.74
C TYR A 323 -21.36 -7.26 13.61
N GLY A 324 -22.33 -8.07 13.20
CA GLY A 324 -23.37 -7.69 12.26
C GLY A 324 -24.75 -7.84 12.90
N ALA A 325 -25.57 -6.80 12.80
CA ALA A 325 -26.98 -6.83 13.22
C ALA A 325 -27.96 -6.87 12.04
N ALA A 326 -27.47 -6.89 10.80
CA ALA A 326 -28.30 -6.96 9.61
C ALA A 326 -28.79 -8.40 9.36
N GLY A 327 -30.07 -8.54 8.98
CA GLY A 327 -30.70 -9.84 8.69
C GLY A 327 -31.64 -10.33 9.80
N GLU A 328 -31.98 -11.62 9.76
CA GLU A 328 -32.92 -12.23 10.72
C GLU A 328 -32.30 -12.45 12.10
N ARG A 329 -30.98 -12.73 12.15
CA ARG A 329 -30.23 -12.95 13.39
C ARG A 329 -28.88 -12.23 13.31
N PRO A 330 -28.41 -11.64 14.42
CA PRO A 330 -27.09 -11.03 14.49
C PRO A 330 -25.99 -12.10 14.36
N HIS A 331 -24.81 -11.72 13.89
CA HIS A 331 -23.71 -12.64 13.61
C HIS A 331 -22.35 -12.06 13.96
N LEU A 332 -21.39 -12.95 14.18
CA LEU A 332 -19.98 -12.62 14.39
C LEU A 332 -19.16 -12.99 13.15
N ARG A 333 -18.17 -12.18 12.83
CA ARG A 333 -17.26 -12.43 11.70
C ARG A 333 -15.81 -12.16 12.09
N VAL A 334 -14.91 -12.91 11.48
CA VAL A 334 -13.50 -12.52 11.35
C VAL A 334 -13.33 -11.88 9.98
N GLU A 335 -12.90 -10.63 9.97
CA GLU A 335 -12.54 -9.90 8.76
C GLU A 335 -11.03 -9.95 8.57
N ASN A 336 -10.58 -10.60 7.50
CA ASN A 336 -9.18 -10.66 7.09
C ASN A 336 -8.88 -9.51 6.12
N ARG A 337 -7.87 -8.70 6.46
CA ARG A 337 -7.51 -7.46 5.74
C ARG A 337 -6.08 -7.49 5.20
N VAL A 338 -5.44 -8.66 5.18
CA VAL A 338 -4.01 -8.76 4.85
C VAL A 338 -3.76 -8.63 3.35
N LEU A 339 -4.70 -9.07 2.51
CA LEU A 339 -4.50 -9.17 1.07
C LEU A 339 -4.51 -7.78 0.42
N PRO A 340 -3.53 -7.47 -0.45
CA PRO A 340 -3.60 -6.29 -1.29
C PRO A 340 -4.65 -6.47 -2.39
N ALA A 341 -5.12 -5.37 -2.95
CA ALA A 341 -5.89 -5.40 -4.19
C ALA A 341 -5.03 -5.93 -5.35
N GLY A 342 -5.67 -6.65 -6.27
CA GLY A 342 -5.17 -7.07 -7.57
C GLY A 342 -4.13 -8.20 -7.55
N PRO A 343 -3.31 -8.29 -8.61
CA PRO A 343 -3.24 -7.41 -9.78
C PRO A 343 -4.28 -7.73 -10.88
N SER A 344 -5.01 -8.84 -10.75
CA SER A 344 -6.09 -9.24 -11.65
C SER A 344 -7.22 -9.90 -10.86
N VAL A 345 -8.43 -9.92 -11.42
CA VAL A 345 -9.58 -10.60 -10.78
C VAL A 345 -9.29 -12.08 -10.53
N VAL A 346 -8.61 -12.78 -11.45
CA VAL A 346 -8.30 -14.21 -11.27
C VAL A 346 -7.25 -14.42 -10.17
N ASP A 347 -6.30 -13.49 -10.02
CA ASP A 347 -5.34 -13.50 -8.92
C ASP A 347 -6.00 -13.27 -7.56
N GLU A 348 -6.96 -12.35 -7.49
CA GLU A 348 -7.76 -12.09 -6.29
C GLU A 348 -8.60 -13.32 -5.94
N MET A 349 -9.32 -13.89 -6.91
CA MET A 349 -10.13 -15.09 -6.68
C MET A 349 -9.29 -16.32 -6.30
N ALA A 350 -8.05 -16.41 -6.77
CA ALA A 350 -7.10 -17.42 -6.29
C ALA A 350 -6.75 -17.22 -4.80
N ASN A 351 -6.55 -15.98 -4.36
CA ASN A 351 -6.35 -15.64 -2.93
C ASN A 351 -7.59 -15.95 -2.09
N VAL A 352 -8.79 -15.62 -2.60
CA VAL A 352 -10.08 -15.92 -1.94
C VAL A 352 -10.23 -17.42 -1.73
N ALA A 353 -10.04 -18.22 -2.78
CA ALA A 353 -10.10 -19.68 -2.71
C ALA A 353 -9.08 -20.25 -1.71
N PHE A 354 -7.86 -19.69 -1.70
CA PHE A 354 -6.81 -20.11 -0.78
C PHE A 354 -7.17 -19.81 0.68
N PHE A 355 -7.65 -18.61 1.00
CA PHE A 355 -8.07 -18.23 2.36
C PHE A 355 -9.22 -19.11 2.86
N PHE A 356 -10.33 -19.17 2.14
CA PHE A 356 -11.50 -19.93 2.57
C PHE A 356 -11.22 -21.45 2.61
N GLY A 357 -10.41 -21.96 1.69
CA GLY A 357 -9.93 -23.33 1.73
C GLY A 357 -9.11 -23.65 2.96
N LEU A 358 -8.13 -22.80 3.29
CA LEU A 358 -7.31 -23.00 4.48
C LEU A 358 -8.10 -22.85 5.77
N MET A 359 -9.02 -21.89 5.85
CA MET A 359 -9.91 -21.75 7.01
C MET A 359 -10.81 -22.98 7.18
N GLY A 360 -11.41 -23.50 6.10
CA GLY A 360 -12.21 -24.72 6.12
C GLY A 360 -11.41 -25.93 6.62
N TRP A 361 -10.20 -26.12 6.09
CA TRP A 361 -9.29 -27.17 6.55
C TRP A 361 -8.93 -26.98 8.04
N ALA A 362 -8.46 -25.79 8.41
CA ALA A 362 -7.99 -25.49 9.76
C ALA A 362 -9.07 -25.76 10.82
N MET A 363 -10.30 -25.32 10.57
CA MET A 363 -11.43 -25.54 11.47
C MET A 363 -11.83 -27.02 11.59
N SER A 364 -11.61 -27.82 10.53
CA SER A 364 -11.87 -29.26 10.54
C SER A 364 -10.72 -30.12 11.10
N SER A 365 -9.49 -29.57 11.14
CA SER A 365 -8.27 -30.32 11.48
C SER A 365 -8.19 -30.80 12.93
N GLY A 366 -8.90 -30.12 13.84
CA GLY A 366 -8.77 -30.32 15.29
C GLY A 366 -7.46 -29.77 15.88
N LEU A 367 -6.58 -29.19 15.07
CA LEU A 367 -5.31 -28.63 15.51
C LEU A 367 -5.49 -27.24 16.16
N CYS A 368 -4.58 -26.90 17.07
CA CYS A 368 -4.57 -25.62 17.78
C CYS A 368 -3.27 -24.86 17.48
N PRO A 369 -3.32 -23.70 16.81
CA PRO A 369 -2.11 -23.00 16.38
C PRO A 369 -1.30 -22.43 17.56
N SER A 370 -1.93 -22.20 18.71
CA SER A 370 -1.22 -21.74 19.91
C SER A 370 -0.48 -22.87 20.65
N ALA A 371 -0.55 -24.11 20.16
CA ALA A 371 0.21 -25.23 20.72
C ALA A 371 1.64 -25.20 20.16
N GLY A 372 2.59 -24.67 20.93
CA GLY A 372 4.03 -24.76 20.63
C GLY A 372 4.61 -23.66 19.73
N LEU A 373 3.82 -22.66 19.32
CA LEU A 373 4.31 -21.45 18.65
C LEU A 373 4.05 -20.22 19.53
N GLU A 374 5.09 -19.44 19.80
CA GLU A 374 4.94 -18.17 20.47
C GLU A 374 4.31 -17.14 19.52
N PHE A 375 3.42 -16.29 20.04
CA PHE A 375 2.73 -15.31 19.20
C PHE A 375 3.70 -14.30 18.53
N ASP A 376 4.83 -14.02 19.18
CA ASP A 376 5.87 -13.16 18.63
C ASP A 376 6.54 -13.78 17.38
N ASP A 377 6.66 -15.10 17.30
CA ASP A 377 7.18 -15.78 16.10
C ASP A 377 6.24 -15.57 14.92
N LEU A 378 4.93 -15.67 15.14
CA LEU A 378 3.93 -15.37 14.12
C LEU A 378 4.00 -13.92 13.64
N ARG A 379 4.17 -12.96 14.57
CA ARG A 379 4.36 -11.54 14.22
C ARG A 379 5.63 -11.34 13.39
N HIS A 380 6.72 -12.00 13.74
CA HIS A 380 7.97 -11.93 13.00
C HIS A 380 7.83 -12.51 11.59
N ASP A 381 7.13 -13.63 11.44
CA ASP A 381 6.86 -14.27 10.15
C ASP A 381 6.07 -13.34 9.22
N PHE A 382 5.02 -12.70 9.73
CA PHE A 382 4.23 -11.73 8.97
C PHE A 382 5.05 -10.51 8.55
N ALA A 383 5.83 -9.92 9.47
CA ALA A 383 6.70 -8.79 9.16
C ALA A 383 7.80 -9.16 8.16
N ARG A 384 8.30 -10.39 8.21
CA ARG A 384 9.31 -10.90 7.28
C ARG A 384 8.75 -11.08 5.89
N VAL A 385 7.58 -11.72 5.76
CA VAL A 385 6.88 -11.85 4.47
C VAL A 385 6.56 -10.49 3.88
N ALA A 386 6.11 -9.53 4.68
CA ALA A 386 5.84 -8.19 4.16
C ALA A 386 7.10 -7.61 3.48
N ARG A 387 8.29 -7.84 4.03
CA ARG A 387 9.58 -7.38 3.47
C ARG A 387 10.06 -8.20 2.29
N GLU A 388 10.07 -9.52 2.44
CA GLU A 388 10.81 -10.49 1.60
C GLU A 388 9.90 -11.26 0.61
N GLY A 389 8.58 -11.16 0.76
CA GLY A 389 7.63 -11.89 -0.07
C GLY A 389 7.80 -13.40 0.03
N LEU A 390 7.84 -14.09 -1.11
CA LEU A 390 7.99 -15.54 -1.22
C LEU A 390 9.38 -16.06 -0.83
N ASP A 391 10.40 -15.21 -0.71
CA ASP A 391 11.74 -15.62 -0.29
C ASP A 391 11.87 -15.71 1.24
N ALA A 392 10.83 -15.33 1.98
CA ALA A 392 10.77 -15.45 3.43
C ALA A 392 10.77 -16.92 3.90
N ARG A 393 11.19 -17.11 5.15
CA ARG A 393 11.00 -18.37 5.89
C ARG A 393 9.93 -18.20 6.96
N LEU A 394 9.03 -19.18 7.06
CA LEU A 394 7.86 -19.21 7.92
C LEU A 394 7.90 -20.40 8.86
N HIS A 395 7.39 -20.23 10.08
CA HIS A 395 7.11 -21.33 10.98
C HIS A 395 5.84 -22.05 10.55
N TRP A 396 5.94 -23.37 10.42
CA TRP A 396 4.79 -24.22 10.15
C TRP A 396 4.84 -25.51 10.96
N LEU A 397 3.66 -26.11 11.15
CA LEU A 397 3.46 -27.36 11.88
C LEU A 397 4.17 -28.51 11.16
N ASP A 398 5.01 -29.23 11.89
CA ASP A 398 5.90 -30.27 11.35
C ASP A 398 5.25 -31.68 11.36
N ASP A 399 4.29 -31.93 12.25
CA ASP A 399 3.69 -33.26 12.41
C ASP A 399 2.16 -33.23 12.45
N ALA A 400 1.56 -34.42 12.32
CA ALA A 400 0.11 -34.60 12.40
C ALA A 400 -0.46 -34.34 13.82
N SER A 401 0.40 -34.21 14.84
CA SER A 401 -0.01 -33.96 16.22
C SER A 401 -0.14 -32.46 16.55
N GLY A 402 0.50 -31.61 15.75
CA GLY A 402 0.50 -30.16 15.89
C GLY A 402 1.33 -29.64 17.06
N ALA A 403 2.30 -30.42 17.53
CA ALA A 403 3.10 -30.11 18.72
C ALA A 403 4.48 -29.51 18.40
N THR A 404 4.94 -29.60 17.16
CA THR A 404 6.26 -29.12 16.72
C THR A 404 6.15 -28.17 15.54
N TRP A 405 6.98 -27.13 15.55
CA TRP A 405 7.04 -26.11 14.51
C TRP A 405 8.43 -26.09 13.86
N ARG A 406 8.48 -26.00 12.54
CA ARG A 406 9.71 -25.91 11.76
C ARG A 406 9.72 -24.69 10.84
N ALA A 407 10.91 -24.15 10.59
CA ALA A 407 11.10 -23.05 9.65
C ALA A 407 11.18 -23.56 8.20
N CYS A 408 10.19 -23.21 7.39
CA CYS A 408 10.01 -23.62 6.00
C CYS A 408 10.20 -22.42 5.05
N PRO A 409 10.78 -22.58 3.85
CA PRO A 409 10.63 -21.59 2.79
C PRO A 409 9.13 -21.36 2.49
N ALA A 410 8.72 -20.11 2.32
CA ALA A 410 7.31 -19.76 2.16
C ALA A 410 6.71 -20.37 0.88
N ASP A 411 7.45 -20.34 -0.23
CA ASP A 411 7.09 -20.95 -1.50
C ASP A 411 6.86 -22.47 -1.40
N GLU A 412 7.82 -23.20 -0.84
CA GLU A 412 7.71 -24.65 -0.60
C GLU A 412 6.53 -24.96 0.33
N LEU A 413 6.40 -24.22 1.43
CA LEU A 413 5.28 -24.39 2.36
C LEU A 413 3.93 -24.21 1.66
N ILE A 414 3.79 -23.15 0.86
CA ILE A 414 2.52 -22.87 0.18
C ILE A 414 2.17 -23.97 -0.82
N VAL A 415 3.12 -24.37 -1.66
CA VAL A 415 2.90 -25.37 -2.72
C VAL A 415 2.69 -26.77 -2.15
N ASP A 416 3.57 -27.22 -1.27
CA ASP A 416 3.64 -28.63 -0.88
C ASP A 416 2.66 -28.95 0.27
N GLU A 417 2.34 -27.97 1.11
CA GLU A 417 1.51 -28.20 2.30
C GLU A 417 0.17 -27.45 2.24
N LEU A 418 0.19 -26.16 1.95
CA LEU A 418 -1.00 -25.32 2.14
C LEU A 418 -2.00 -25.44 0.98
N ILE A 419 -1.56 -25.49 -0.28
CA ILE A 419 -2.46 -25.68 -1.42
C ILE A 419 -3.23 -27.00 -1.32
N PRO A 420 -2.60 -28.16 -1.02
CA PRO A 420 -3.34 -29.40 -0.79
C PRO A 420 -4.38 -29.31 0.33
N ARG A 421 -4.07 -28.59 1.42
CA ARG A 421 -5.00 -28.36 2.52
C ARG A 421 -6.14 -27.41 2.12
N ALA A 422 -5.85 -26.38 1.33
CA ALA A 422 -6.88 -25.50 0.79
C ALA A 422 -7.86 -26.28 -0.11
N HIS A 423 -7.37 -27.22 -0.93
CA HIS A 423 -8.23 -28.13 -1.70
C HIS A 423 -9.18 -28.94 -0.80
N GLN A 424 -8.67 -29.48 0.32
CA GLN A 424 -9.46 -30.24 1.29
C GLN A 424 -10.55 -29.39 1.95
N GLY A 425 -10.22 -28.17 2.40
CA GLY A 425 -11.21 -27.31 3.02
C GLY A 425 -12.28 -26.82 2.04
N LEU A 426 -11.90 -26.48 0.81
CA LEU A 426 -12.88 -26.15 -0.25
C LEU A 426 -13.77 -27.35 -0.61
N GLU A 427 -13.23 -28.58 -0.55
CA GLU A 427 -14.05 -29.79 -0.67
C GLU A 427 -15.09 -29.92 0.43
N GLY A 428 -14.69 -29.62 1.68
CA GLY A 428 -15.59 -29.57 2.83
C GLY A 428 -16.71 -28.54 2.68
N HIS A 429 -16.47 -27.48 1.89
CA HIS A 429 -17.48 -26.49 1.49
C HIS A 429 -18.25 -26.87 0.21
N ALA A 430 -18.06 -28.08 -0.31
CA ALA A 430 -18.68 -28.60 -1.53
C ALA A 430 -18.36 -27.80 -2.81
N VAL A 431 -17.22 -27.08 -2.84
CA VAL A 431 -16.78 -26.34 -4.03
C VAL A 431 -16.40 -27.34 -5.14
N PRO A 432 -16.89 -27.17 -6.38
CA PRO A 432 -16.58 -28.06 -7.50
C PRO A 432 -15.08 -28.21 -7.74
N ALA A 433 -14.65 -29.44 -8.08
CA ALA A 433 -13.25 -29.73 -8.39
C ALA A 433 -12.69 -28.81 -9.48
N SER A 434 -13.46 -28.54 -10.54
CA SER A 434 -13.08 -27.63 -11.62
C SER A 434 -12.75 -26.21 -11.15
N THR A 435 -13.50 -25.70 -10.17
CA THR A 435 -13.27 -24.36 -9.59
C THR A 435 -12.04 -24.35 -8.70
N ARG A 436 -11.88 -25.39 -7.87
CA ARG A 436 -10.71 -25.58 -7.01
C ARG A 436 -9.43 -25.68 -7.83
N GLU A 437 -9.40 -26.55 -8.83
CA GLU A 437 -8.26 -26.78 -9.73
C GLU A 437 -7.87 -25.52 -10.50
N ARG A 438 -8.85 -24.77 -11.02
CA ARG A 438 -8.58 -23.51 -11.73
C ARG A 438 -7.95 -22.47 -10.81
N LEU A 439 -8.57 -22.18 -9.66
CA LEU A 439 -8.14 -21.07 -8.80
C LEU A 439 -6.88 -21.39 -8.01
N LEU A 440 -6.78 -22.58 -7.42
CA LEU A 440 -5.58 -22.99 -6.68
C LEU A 440 -4.42 -23.32 -7.65
N GLY A 441 -4.71 -23.74 -8.89
CA GLY A 441 -3.69 -23.89 -9.92
C GLY A 441 -3.05 -22.55 -10.33
N VAL A 442 -3.84 -21.46 -10.43
CA VAL A 442 -3.30 -20.11 -10.64
C VAL A 442 -2.37 -19.71 -9.50
N LEU A 443 -2.78 -19.94 -8.25
CA LEU A 443 -1.95 -19.68 -7.07
C LEU A 443 -0.65 -20.48 -7.11
N GLU A 444 -0.73 -21.77 -7.43
CA GLU A 444 0.41 -22.68 -7.49
C GLU A 444 1.43 -22.24 -8.56
N GLU A 445 0.99 -21.94 -9.78
CA GLU A 445 1.87 -21.44 -10.84
C GLU A 445 2.51 -20.10 -10.46
N ARG A 446 1.75 -19.21 -9.80
CA ARG A 446 2.24 -17.92 -9.31
C ARG A 446 3.34 -18.06 -8.28
N VAL A 447 3.16 -18.97 -7.32
CA VAL A 447 4.16 -19.24 -6.27
C VAL A 447 5.38 -19.96 -6.84
N ARG A 448 5.19 -21.00 -7.66
CA ARG A 448 6.30 -21.76 -8.27
C ARG A 448 7.18 -20.91 -9.17
N SER A 449 6.58 -19.98 -9.91
CA SER A 449 7.32 -19.04 -10.75
C SER A 449 7.96 -17.89 -9.96
N LYS A 450 7.61 -17.75 -8.66
CA LYS A 450 7.97 -16.61 -7.80
C LYS A 450 7.59 -15.26 -8.42
N ARG A 451 6.40 -15.19 -9.02
CA ARG A 451 5.94 -14.00 -9.75
C ARG A 451 4.64 -13.45 -9.14
N THR A 452 4.75 -12.83 -7.98
CA THR A 452 3.65 -12.00 -7.44
C THR A 452 3.56 -10.67 -8.18
N GLY A 453 2.49 -9.90 -7.93
CA GLY A 453 2.32 -8.55 -8.49
C GLY A 453 3.49 -7.63 -8.12
N SER A 454 4.00 -7.73 -6.90
CA SER A 454 5.19 -6.99 -6.47
C SER A 454 6.45 -7.36 -7.24
N VAL A 455 6.68 -8.65 -7.46
CA VAL A 455 7.85 -9.10 -8.23
C VAL A 455 7.74 -8.64 -9.68
N TRP A 456 6.54 -8.72 -10.27
CA TRP A 456 6.32 -8.24 -11.63
C TRP A 456 6.58 -6.74 -11.74
N LEU A 457 6.02 -5.92 -10.85
CA LEU A 457 6.23 -4.47 -10.83
C LEU A 457 7.71 -4.11 -10.68
N LEU A 458 8.43 -4.74 -9.73
CA LEU A 458 9.86 -4.51 -9.52
C LEU A 458 10.70 -4.83 -10.77
N ARG A 459 10.42 -5.97 -11.42
CA ARG A 459 11.15 -6.39 -12.63
C ARG A 459 10.82 -5.50 -13.82
N THR A 460 9.53 -5.23 -14.07
CA THR A 460 9.08 -4.36 -15.16
C THR A 460 9.67 -2.96 -15.03
N ALA A 461 9.58 -2.35 -13.85
CA ALA A 461 10.16 -1.02 -13.62
C ALA A 461 11.69 -1.01 -13.79
N SER A 462 12.38 -2.10 -13.45
CA SER A 462 13.84 -2.21 -13.62
C SER A 462 14.28 -2.39 -15.08
N GLU A 463 13.43 -2.95 -15.95
CA GLU A 463 13.76 -3.22 -17.36
C GLU A 463 13.35 -2.09 -18.31
N LEU A 464 12.45 -1.20 -17.87
CA LEU A 464 12.08 -0.01 -18.62
C LEU A 464 13.28 0.94 -18.74
N ARG A 465 13.52 1.43 -19.96
CA ARG A 465 14.68 2.30 -20.27
C ARG A 465 14.56 3.72 -19.71
N GLY A 466 13.42 4.07 -19.11
CA GLY A 466 13.21 5.32 -18.38
C GLY A 466 13.86 5.29 -17.00
N ARG A 467 14.18 6.46 -16.43
CA ARG A 467 14.71 6.56 -15.06
C ARG A 467 13.61 7.01 -14.10
N GLY A 468 13.52 6.37 -12.94
CA GLY A 468 12.65 6.84 -11.86
C GLY A 468 11.17 6.87 -12.23
N ARG A 469 10.59 8.07 -12.28
CA ARG A 469 9.14 8.30 -12.41
C ARG A 469 8.53 7.72 -13.69
N ASP A 470 9.17 7.96 -14.83
CA ASP A 470 8.63 7.51 -16.13
C ASP A 470 8.50 5.99 -16.21
N ALA A 471 9.44 5.27 -15.59
CA ALA A 471 9.38 3.82 -15.51
C ALA A 471 8.21 3.33 -14.64
N LEU A 472 7.84 4.08 -13.59
CA LEU A 472 6.72 3.72 -12.72
C LEU A 472 5.37 4.05 -13.35
N LEU A 473 5.27 5.18 -14.07
CA LEU A 473 4.08 5.52 -14.86
C LEU A 473 3.84 4.47 -15.95
N GLU A 474 4.87 4.11 -16.71
CA GLU A 474 4.77 3.09 -17.75
C GLU A 474 4.50 1.68 -17.17
N ALA A 475 5.10 1.31 -16.04
CA ALA A 475 4.78 0.06 -15.36
C ALA A 475 3.31 0.02 -14.89
N THR A 476 2.79 1.14 -14.39
CA THR A 476 1.39 1.29 -13.98
C THR A 476 0.45 1.16 -15.18
N ARG A 477 0.78 1.79 -16.31
CA ARG A 477 0.03 1.69 -17.57
C ARG A 477 -0.03 0.25 -18.08
N ARG A 478 1.11 -0.45 -18.13
CA ARG A 478 1.17 -1.88 -18.52
C ARG A 478 0.39 -2.79 -17.58
N MET A 479 0.42 -2.50 -16.28
CA MET A 479 -0.36 -3.23 -15.29
C MET A 479 -1.86 -3.16 -15.61
N GLN A 480 -2.34 -1.96 -15.95
CA GLN A 480 -3.72 -1.75 -16.38
C GLN A 480 -4.04 -2.53 -17.67
N GLU A 481 -3.17 -2.50 -18.68
CA GLU A 481 -3.36 -3.25 -19.92
C GLU A 481 -3.48 -4.76 -19.69
N HIS A 482 -2.62 -5.32 -18.82
CA HIS A 482 -2.68 -6.75 -18.51
C HIS A 482 -3.88 -7.12 -17.62
N GLN A 483 -4.27 -6.23 -16.70
CA GLN A 483 -5.50 -6.38 -15.92
C GLN A 483 -6.73 -6.47 -16.83
N ASP A 484 -6.82 -5.61 -17.85
CA ASP A 484 -7.91 -5.64 -18.85
C ASP A 484 -7.93 -6.95 -19.64
N GLY A 485 -6.75 -7.55 -19.89
CA GLY A 485 -6.63 -8.86 -20.52
C GLY A 485 -7.12 -10.03 -19.66
N GLY A 486 -7.15 -9.86 -18.33
CA GLY A 486 -7.70 -10.84 -17.38
C GLY A 486 -6.84 -12.08 -17.12
N GLU A 487 -5.64 -12.18 -17.71
CA GLU A 487 -4.68 -13.24 -17.39
C GLU A 487 -4.04 -13.02 -16.01
N PRO A 488 -3.62 -14.09 -15.32
CA PRO A 488 -2.93 -13.96 -14.04
C PRO A 488 -1.50 -13.43 -14.20
N VAL A 489 -1.00 -12.72 -13.18
CA VAL A 489 0.27 -11.97 -13.25
C VAL A 489 1.52 -12.80 -13.54
N HIS A 490 1.52 -14.08 -13.19
CA HIS A 490 2.66 -14.95 -13.50
C HIS A 490 2.82 -15.20 -15.00
N ARG A 491 1.79 -14.94 -15.81
CA ARG A 491 1.80 -15.07 -17.26
C ARG A 491 2.10 -13.76 -17.99
N TRP A 492 2.04 -12.62 -17.31
CA TRP A 492 2.31 -11.34 -17.94
C TRP A 492 3.76 -11.31 -18.48
N PRO A 493 4.05 -10.63 -19.59
CA PRO A 493 5.43 -10.42 -20.02
C PRO A 493 6.19 -9.58 -18.99
N ILE A 494 7.49 -9.84 -18.85
CA ILE A 494 8.42 -8.96 -18.13
C ILE A 494 9.30 -8.31 -19.20
N GLY A 495 9.45 -6.99 -19.13
CA GLY A 495 10.33 -6.23 -19.99
C GLY A 495 9.66 -5.47 -21.13
N ALA A 496 10.46 -4.64 -21.82
CA ALA A 496 10.01 -3.98 -23.02
C ALA A 496 9.72 -5.04 -24.09
N GLU A 497 8.45 -5.22 -24.46
CA GLU A 497 8.11 -5.92 -25.69
C GLU A 497 8.95 -5.31 -26.82
N ARG A 498 9.81 -6.14 -27.42
CA ARG A 498 10.50 -5.82 -28.65
C ARG A 498 9.50 -6.00 -29.79
N GLU A 499 8.62 -5.02 -29.95
CA GLU A 499 7.93 -4.78 -31.20
C GLU A 499 8.35 -3.37 -31.62
N PRO A 500 9.13 -3.20 -32.71
CA PRO A 500 9.19 -1.91 -33.38
C PRO A 500 7.82 -1.71 -34.02
N VAL A 501 6.88 -1.12 -33.28
CA VAL A 501 5.66 -0.60 -33.88
C VAL A 501 6.09 0.63 -34.68
N ASP A 502 6.31 0.43 -35.97
CA ASP A 502 6.28 1.52 -36.93
C ASP A 502 4.94 2.26 -36.78
N GLY A 503 4.97 3.47 -36.23
CA GLY A 503 3.87 4.43 -36.34
C GLY A 503 3.01 4.69 -35.10
N ALA A 504 3.32 4.17 -33.91
CA ALA A 504 2.62 4.58 -32.68
C ALA A 504 3.48 5.59 -31.88
N THR A 505 3.28 6.87 -32.18
CA THR A 505 3.81 7.98 -31.39
C THR A 505 3.02 8.11 -30.08
N PRO A 506 3.63 8.18 -28.89
CA PRO A 506 2.92 8.63 -27.68
C PRO A 506 2.66 10.13 -27.84
N ALA A 507 1.44 10.50 -28.23
CA ALA A 507 1.12 11.83 -28.76
C ALA A 507 0.43 12.80 -27.77
N ALA A 508 0.56 12.64 -26.44
CA ALA A 508 -0.22 13.46 -25.51
C ALA A 508 0.48 13.97 -24.22
N ALA A 509 1.75 13.65 -23.94
CA ALA A 509 2.32 13.90 -22.60
C ALA A 509 3.44 14.97 -22.52
N THR A 510 3.89 15.56 -23.62
CA THR A 510 5.17 16.31 -23.59
C THR A 510 5.04 17.81 -23.32
N SER A 511 3.85 18.40 -23.39
CA SER A 511 3.66 19.85 -23.15
C SER A 511 3.76 20.27 -21.67
N ASP A 512 3.73 19.31 -20.74
CA ASP A 512 3.72 19.56 -19.29
C ASP A 512 5.02 19.16 -18.55
N LEU A 513 6.04 18.71 -19.27
CA LEU A 513 7.32 18.31 -18.66
C LEU A 513 7.99 19.49 -17.93
N ARG A 514 8.37 19.24 -16.67
CA ARG A 514 9.11 20.18 -15.82
C ARG A 514 10.56 19.73 -15.67
N VAL A 515 11.41 20.65 -15.20
CA VAL A 515 12.83 20.37 -14.93
C VAL A 515 13.01 19.17 -13.99
N ARG A 516 12.15 19.01 -12.98
CA ARG A 516 12.19 17.88 -12.04
C ARG A 516 11.99 16.50 -12.66
N ASP A 517 11.39 16.45 -13.85
CA ASP A 517 11.09 15.21 -14.57
C ASP A 517 12.29 14.74 -15.40
N VAL A 518 13.16 15.67 -15.85
CA VAL A 518 14.35 15.36 -16.66
C VAL A 518 15.68 15.45 -15.90
N MET A 519 15.69 16.07 -14.71
CA MET A 519 16.94 16.28 -13.96
C MET A 519 17.57 14.98 -13.46
N VAL A 520 18.91 14.95 -13.44
CA VAL A 520 19.67 13.92 -12.76
C VAL A 520 19.72 14.25 -11.27
N ARG A 521 19.23 13.32 -10.43
CA ARG A 521 19.13 13.49 -8.96
C ARG A 521 20.30 12.92 -8.19
N ASP A 522 20.89 11.83 -8.69
CA ASP A 522 22.13 11.27 -8.16
C ASP A 522 23.31 12.04 -8.74
N VAL A 523 23.61 13.19 -8.13
CA VAL A 523 24.62 14.12 -8.60
C VAL A 523 25.92 13.83 -7.87
N PHE A 524 26.96 13.45 -8.62
CA PHE A 524 28.32 13.45 -8.08
C PHE A 524 28.74 14.90 -7.82
N THR A 525 29.17 15.17 -6.59
CA THR A 525 29.58 16.50 -6.15
C THR A 525 31.00 16.49 -5.57
N MET A 526 31.63 17.66 -5.51
CA MET A 526 32.95 17.86 -4.91
C MET A 526 32.94 18.98 -3.87
N ARG A 527 33.98 19.04 -3.04
CA ARG A 527 34.30 20.14 -2.13
C ARG A 527 35.40 21.01 -2.73
N SER A 528 35.46 22.30 -2.36
CA SER A 528 36.50 23.22 -2.84
C SER A 528 37.93 22.74 -2.54
N GLY A 529 38.12 22.04 -1.41
CA GLY A 529 39.42 21.48 -1.02
C GLY A 529 39.79 20.15 -1.68
N ASP A 530 38.91 19.57 -2.50
CA ASP A 530 39.20 18.30 -3.16
C ASP A 530 40.29 18.46 -4.22
N ALA A 531 41.00 17.36 -4.52
CA ALA A 531 42.01 17.34 -5.57
C ALA A 531 41.35 17.35 -6.96
N VAL A 532 41.88 18.15 -7.89
CA VAL A 532 41.40 18.18 -9.30
C VAL A 532 41.49 16.81 -9.98
N SER A 533 42.43 15.95 -9.57
CA SER A 533 42.53 14.57 -10.07
C SER A 533 41.30 13.71 -9.77
N LEU A 534 40.59 14.00 -8.68
CA LEU A 534 39.32 13.34 -8.37
C LEU A 534 38.22 13.77 -9.35
N ALA A 535 38.19 15.04 -9.76
CA ALA A 535 37.26 15.52 -10.79
C ALA A 535 37.50 14.78 -12.12
N ALA A 536 38.77 14.63 -12.52
CA ALA A 536 39.15 13.89 -13.73
C ALA A 536 38.71 12.42 -13.67
N ALA A 537 38.91 11.77 -12.52
CA ALA A 537 38.51 10.39 -12.30
C ALA A 537 36.99 10.22 -12.33
N LEU A 538 36.23 11.08 -11.65
CA LEU A 538 34.77 11.07 -11.66
C LEU A 538 34.20 11.26 -13.07
N MET A 539 34.71 12.24 -13.82
CA MET A 539 34.26 12.48 -15.20
C MET A 539 34.55 11.28 -16.12
N LYS A 540 35.71 10.64 -15.95
CA LYS A 540 36.08 9.45 -16.73
C LYS A 540 35.23 8.23 -16.38
N TRP A 541 35.06 7.95 -15.08
CA TRP A 541 34.36 6.75 -14.60
C TRP A 541 32.86 6.84 -14.80
N GLN A 542 32.28 8.02 -14.59
CA GLN A 542 30.83 8.23 -14.66
C GLN A 542 30.38 8.79 -16.02
N HIS A 543 31.31 9.05 -16.94
CA HIS A 543 31.05 9.64 -18.26
C HIS A 543 30.27 10.97 -18.19
N ILE A 544 30.57 11.78 -17.18
CA ILE A 544 29.97 13.10 -16.94
C ILE A 544 30.95 14.23 -17.29
N ARG A 545 30.43 15.44 -17.55
CA ARG A 545 31.24 16.61 -17.97
C ARG A 545 31.17 17.80 -17.01
N HIS A 546 30.25 17.74 -16.06
CA HIS A 546 29.98 18.78 -15.08
C HIS A 546 29.84 18.13 -13.70
N VAL A 547 30.56 18.66 -12.72
CA VAL A 547 30.55 18.18 -11.34
C VAL A 547 30.39 19.41 -10.43
N PRO A 548 29.21 19.61 -9.81
CA PRO A 548 29.00 20.74 -8.90
C PRO A 548 29.92 20.70 -7.68
N VAL A 549 30.40 21.88 -7.28
CA VAL A 549 31.22 22.07 -6.07
C VAL A 549 30.32 22.65 -4.98
N ILE A 550 30.21 21.95 -3.86
CA ILE A 550 29.30 22.29 -2.76
C ILE A 550 30.02 22.47 -1.42
N ASP A 551 29.50 23.33 -0.56
CA ASP A 551 29.95 23.46 0.84
C ASP A 551 29.23 22.49 1.78
N ASP A 552 29.68 22.42 3.04
CA ASP A 552 29.12 21.53 4.06
C ASP A 552 27.61 21.73 4.31
N ALA A 553 27.06 22.90 3.96
CA ALA A 553 25.63 23.19 4.03
C ALA A 553 24.85 22.74 2.77
N GLY A 554 25.54 22.26 1.73
CA GLY A 554 24.96 21.79 0.47
C GLY A 554 24.68 22.91 -0.53
N ALA A 555 25.22 24.12 -0.32
CA ALA A 555 25.14 25.22 -1.28
C ALA A 555 26.20 25.07 -2.37
N VAL A 556 25.84 25.37 -3.62
CA VAL A 556 26.75 25.28 -4.77
C VAL A 556 27.60 26.55 -4.87
N HIS A 557 28.92 26.40 -4.79
CA HIS A 557 29.90 27.48 -4.91
C HIS A 557 30.53 27.59 -6.31
N GLY A 558 30.55 26.47 -7.04
CA GLY A 558 31.19 26.40 -8.34
C GLY A 558 30.83 25.14 -9.11
N THR A 559 31.46 24.94 -10.26
CA THR A 559 31.39 23.68 -11.00
C THR A 559 32.71 23.36 -11.66
N MET A 560 33.12 22.10 -11.52
CA MET A 560 34.21 21.54 -12.30
C MET A 560 33.68 21.10 -13.66
N THR A 561 34.27 21.62 -14.73
CA THR A 561 33.94 21.24 -16.11
C THR A 561 35.11 20.49 -16.75
N ALA A 562 34.84 19.65 -17.75
CA ALA A 562 35.89 19.03 -18.55
C ALA A 562 36.84 20.07 -19.19
N ARG A 563 36.33 21.28 -19.47
CA ARG A 563 37.11 22.41 -19.98
C ARG A 563 38.05 22.98 -18.92
N ALA A 564 37.57 23.20 -17.70
CA ALA A 564 38.39 23.67 -16.57
C ALA A 564 39.52 22.69 -16.26
N LEU A 565 39.23 21.38 -16.31
CA LEU A 565 40.23 20.31 -16.18
C LEU A 565 41.34 20.40 -17.24
N LEU A 566 40.96 20.51 -18.52
CA LEU A 566 41.92 20.66 -19.63
C LEU A 566 42.77 21.94 -19.49
N ALA A 567 42.15 23.05 -19.06
CA ALA A 567 42.87 24.30 -18.83
C ALA A 567 43.88 24.18 -17.67
N ALA A 568 43.51 23.52 -16.58
CA ALA A 568 44.40 23.27 -15.45
C ALA A 568 45.57 22.34 -15.81
N GLU A 569 45.32 21.34 -16.65
CA GLU A 569 46.35 20.41 -17.12
C GLU A 569 47.35 21.11 -18.06
N GLN A 570 46.88 22.02 -18.93
CA GLN A 570 47.74 22.83 -19.80
C GLN A 570 48.51 23.92 -19.04
N ALA A 571 47.95 24.43 -17.95
CA ALA A 571 48.58 25.45 -17.10
C ALA A 571 49.65 24.86 -16.15
N ARG A 572 49.69 23.53 -15.98
CA ARG A 572 50.69 22.83 -15.16
C ARG A 572 52.07 22.91 -15.83
N ARG A 573 52.86 23.90 -15.41
CA ARG A 573 54.23 24.14 -15.91
C ARG A 573 55.31 23.32 -15.21
N ASP A 574 55.05 22.84 -13.98
CA ASP A 574 55.98 22.09 -13.14
C ASP A 574 55.32 20.79 -12.62
N PRO A 575 55.84 19.60 -12.96
CA PRO A 575 55.34 18.33 -12.44
C PRO A 575 55.43 18.20 -10.91
N ASP A 576 56.42 18.83 -10.27
CA ASP A 576 56.73 18.72 -8.84
C ASP A 576 55.96 19.72 -7.97
N ALA A 577 55.19 20.62 -8.58
CA ALA A 577 54.32 21.55 -7.86
C ALA A 577 53.12 20.82 -7.21
N ALA A 578 52.69 21.34 -6.05
CA ALA A 578 51.52 20.85 -5.35
C ALA A 578 50.30 20.77 -6.28
N PRO A 579 49.51 19.68 -6.25
CA PRO A 579 48.36 19.55 -7.12
C PRO A 579 47.32 20.64 -6.84
N PRO A 580 46.76 21.27 -7.89
CA PRO A 580 45.75 22.30 -7.71
C PRO A 580 44.53 21.71 -7.02
N SER A 581 43.93 22.51 -6.15
CA SER A 581 42.63 22.20 -5.55
C SER A 581 41.51 22.53 -6.54
N VAL A 582 40.32 22.01 -6.27
CA VAL A 582 39.11 22.37 -7.02
C VAL A 582 38.86 23.88 -6.96
N ASP A 583 39.11 24.55 -5.83
CA ASP A 583 38.94 26.00 -5.67
C ASP A 583 39.78 26.82 -6.66
N ASP A 584 41.00 26.36 -6.96
CA ASP A 584 41.94 27.03 -7.86
C ASP A 584 41.51 26.99 -9.34
N VAL A 585 40.61 26.06 -9.69
CA VAL A 585 40.30 25.67 -11.09
C VAL A 585 38.82 25.80 -11.42
N MET A 586 37.94 25.67 -10.43
CA MET A 586 36.50 25.62 -10.65
C MET A 586 35.99 26.87 -11.37
N GLU A 587 34.98 26.67 -12.20
CA GLU A 587 34.22 27.77 -12.79
C GLU A 587 33.18 28.26 -11.79
N ALA A 588 32.69 29.49 -12.00
CA ALA A 588 31.60 30.04 -11.21
C ALA A 588 30.36 29.12 -11.23
N ALA A 589 29.56 29.18 -10.16
CA ALA A 589 28.38 28.35 -10.02
C ALA A 589 27.48 28.45 -11.27
N PRO A 590 26.97 27.32 -11.81
CA PRO A 590 26.03 27.34 -12.91
C PRO A 590 24.76 28.09 -12.50
N PRO A 591 24.00 28.63 -13.46
CA PRO A 591 22.73 29.25 -13.16
C PRO A 591 21.78 28.25 -12.49
N GLU A 592 21.07 28.74 -11.47
CA GLU A 592 20.07 27.96 -10.75
C GLU A 592 18.74 27.95 -11.50
N ILE A 593 17.98 26.85 -11.38
CA ILE A 593 16.61 26.74 -11.87
C ILE A 593 15.71 26.00 -10.88
N SER A 594 14.44 26.38 -10.83
CA SER A 594 13.43 25.71 -10.01
C SER A 594 13.13 24.30 -10.56
N PRO A 595 12.92 23.28 -9.71
CA PRO A 595 12.42 21.97 -10.15
C PRO A 595 11.06 22.06 -10.87
N ASP A 596 10.27 23.09 -10.59
CA ASP A 596 8.93 23.28 -11.14
C ASP A 596 8.91 24.16 -12.41
N ALA A 597 10.08 24.61 -12.88
CA ALA A 597 10.22 25.35 -14.14
C ALA A 597 9.93 24.46 -15.34
N SER A 598 9.49 25.07 -16.46
CA SER A 598 9.28 24.33 -17.71
C SER A 598 10.60 23.97 -18.39
N LEU A 599 10.57 23.01 -19.31
CA LEU A 599 11.74 22.72 -20.15
C LEU A 599 12.13 23.90 -21.05
N LEU A 600 11.17 24.74 -21.44
CA LEU A 600 11.44 25.96 -22.20
C LEU A 600 12.25 26.95 -21.36
N ASP A 601 11.82 27.23 -20.12
CA ASP A 601 12.56 28.10 -19.20
C ASP A 601 14.00 27.60 -19.00
N ALA A 602 14.18 26.28 -18.88
CA ALA A 602 15.48 25.66 -18.73
C ALA A 602 16.35 25.80 -19.99
N THR A 603 15.75 25.63 -21.17
CA THR A 603 16.43 25.78 -22.46
C THR A 603 16.85 27.23 -22.68
N GLU A 604 15.95 28.19 -22.47
CA GLU A 604 16.25 29.62 -22.56
C GLU A 604 17.38 30.00 -21.61
N ARG A 605 17.35 29.50 -20.37
CA ARG A 605 18.38 29.81 -19.37
C ARG A 605 19.75 29.21 -19.68
N LEU A 606 19.81 28.02 -20.29
CA LEU A 606 21.05 27.44 -20.81
C LEU A 606 21.64 28.28 -21.95
N LEU A 607 20.78 28.72 -22.88
CA LEU A 607 21.17 29.54 -24.03
C LEU A 607 21.66 30.93 -23.60
N ASP A 608 20.90 31.61 -22.74
CA ASP A 608 21.20 32.96 -22.24
C ASP A 608 22.49 33.00 -21.43
N ALA A 609 22.73 31.98 -20.61
CA ALA A 609 23.94 31.87 -19.80
C ALA A 609 25.13 31.25 -20.55
N ALA A 610 24.92 30.77 -21.79
CA ALA A 610 25.91 30.05 -22.59
C ALA A 610 26.63 28.94 -21.80
N CYS A 611 25.88 28.18 -21.00
CA CYS A 611 26.39 27.14 -20.12
C CYS A 611 25.80 25.76 -20.46
N GLY A 612 26.58 24.70 -20.24
CA GLY A 612 26.15 23.33 -20.59
C GLY A 612 25.29 22.62 -19.53
N CYS A 613 25.06 23.26 -18.38
CA CYS A 613 24.25 22.71 -17.30
C CYS A 613 23.59 23.79 -16.43
N LEU A 614 22.48 23.41 -15.78
CA LEU A 614 21.82 24.18 -14.72
C LEU A 614 21.77 23.36 -13.44
N VAL A 615 21.90 24.05 -12.32
CA VAL A 615 21.71 23.49 -10.99
C VAL A 615 20.23 23.59 -10.61
N VAL A 616 19.62 22.47 -10.24
CA VAL A 616 18.21 22.43 -9.85
C VAL A 616 18.09 22.56 -8.34
N ARG A 617 17.43 23.62 -7.87
CA ARG A 617 17.12 23.83 -6.46
C ARG A 617 15.93 24.76 -6.28
N ARG A 618 15.32 24.70 -5.10
CA ARG A 618 14.37 25.75 -4.68
C ARG A 618 15.16 26.97 -4.18
N PRO A 619 14.60 28.19 -4.26
CA PRO A 619 15.27 29.40 -3.76
C PRO A 619 15.78 29.21 -2.32
N GLY A 620 17.09 29.35 -2.10
CA GLY A 620 17.73 29.17 -0.79
C GLY A 620 17.80 27.72 -0.27
N GLY A 621 17.37 26.72 -1.06
CA GLY A 621 17.39 25.30 -0.70
C GLY A 621 18.67 24.56 -1.14
N PRO A 622 18.88 23.31 -0.68
CA PRO A 622 20.03 22.51 -1.11
C PRO A 622 19.93 22.11 -2.59
N LEU A 623 21.03 21.64 -3.16
CA LEU A 623 21.08 21.03 -4.49
C LEU A 623 20.10 19.84 -4.59
N LEU A 624 19.13 19.89 -5.49
CA LEU A 624 18.15 18.82 -5.74
C LEU A 624 18.51 17.95 -6.95
N GLY A 625 19.26 18.50 -7.90
CA GLY A 625 19.67 17.81 -9.11
C GLY A 625 20.47 18.71 -10.05
N ILE A 626 20.90 18.15 -11.17
CA ILE A 626 21.52 18.87 -12.30
C ILE A 626 20.76 18.53 -13.58
N VAL A 627 20.61 19.50 -14.47
CA VAL A 627 20.11 19.26 -15.82
C VAL A 627 21.13 19.78 -16.83
N THR A 628 21.49 18.96 -17.81
CA THR A 628 22.47 19.28 -18.85
C THR A 628 21.81 19.28 -20.22
N GLU A 629 22.44 19.92 -21.21
CA GLU A 629 21.98 19.89 -22.61
C GLU A 629 21.67 18.47 -23.12
N ARG A 630 22.43 17.47 -22.66
CA ARG A 630 22.26 16.07 -23.05
C ARG A 630 20.97 15.47 -22.48
N ASP A 631 20.55 15.92 -21.31
CA ASP A 631 19.34 15.43 -20.63
C ASP A 631 18.07 15.92 -21.34
N PHE A 632 18.16 16.97 -22.16
CA PHE A 632 17.07 17.42 -23.02
C PHE A 632 16.93 16.61 -24.30
N LEU A 633 17.95 15.87 -24.76
CA LEU A 633 17.88 15.13 -26.04
C LEU A 633 16.78 14.07 -26.08
N PRO A 634 16.54 13.27 -25.02
CA PRO A 634 15.39 12.37 -24.96
C PRO A 634 14.05 13.12 -25.03
N ALA A 635 13.93 14.25 -24.32
CA ALA A 635 12.72 15.07 -24.30
C ALA A 635 12.43 15.75 -25.67
N LEU A 636 13.48 16.26 -26.33
CA LEU A 636 13.41 16.83 -27.69
C LEU A 636 13.03 15.79 -28.74
N ARG A 637 13.50 14.55 -28.59
CA ARG A 637 13.10 13.44 -29.47
C ARG A 637 11.62 13.12 -29.34
N ALA A 638 11.07 13.19 -28.13
CA ALA A 638 9.64 13.04 -27.90
C ALA A 638 8.84 14.17 -28.58
N LEU A 639 9.28 15.43 -28.43
CA LEU A 639 8.64 16.62 -29.04
C LEU A 639 8.70 16.66 -30.58
N LEU A 640 9.79 16.21 -31.19
CA LEU A 640 9.95 16.22 -32.66
C LEU A 640 9.13 15.15 -33.35
N ASN A 641 8.91 14.01 -32.69
CA ASN A 641 8.07 12.93 -33.20
C ASN A 641 6.57 13.30 -33.19
N GLU A 642 6.14 14.34 -32.47
CA GLU A 642 4.75 14.82 -32.46
C GLU A 642 4.39 15.74 -33.65
N ARG A 643 5.39 16.27 -34.37
CA ARG A 643 5.19 17.25 -35.46
C ARG A 643 5.35 16.67 -36.87
N SER A 644 5.67 15.38 -36.98
CA SER A 644 5.88 14.63 -38.23
C SER A 644 4.84 13.52 -38.33
#